data_AF-A0A2A5FR15-F1
#
_entry.id   AF-A0A2A5FR15-F1
#
_cell.length_a   1.000
_cell.length_b   1.000
_cell.length_c   1.000
_cell.angle_alpha   90.00
_cell.angle_beta   90.00
_cell.angle_gamma   90.00
#
_symmetry.space_group_name_H-M   'P 1'
#
loop_
_entity.id
_entity.type
_entity.pdbx_description
1 polymer ?
#
loop_
_entity_poly.entity_id
_entity_poly.type
_entity_poly.pdbx_seq_one_letter_code
_entity_poly.pdbx_strand_id
1 'polypeptide(L)'
;MLRLVIISLCFFPLILTAQTTQIVHSELALARQAYHSQWQLVPQYAPPIADLLDSLHWRNEFSAFCPTDGGDAIIIRNNGKASQLSPPTTPNHPWEPIGWILKEDSVTWESKCPGDSVIFVYNPSSSRSSCGPEPDTPPWGSASSNSPDDWWIETVSELGVSNGSAYTRLGIDQSFDKPVIIVEGFDFGIGGNMEEHRHGNFGWESLFACNIDVFPGTLEYPILLDSLYSLGYDLVFIDFADGTHTIERKSKLVQRVIELCNSYKVSSNSLVLLGASMGGVVARHALCSMEQSGIEHCTRLYISIDAPHRGANISPGLVGLITLLSVPSSEAAIFYQGLNSSAAKQLVINSPNGAAIHSAAMEMLQNIGMPKKSVNLAIANSHPAVNLELENAPLLYWTESWWWLGTAHLLANRHPIGGNSLALSSSCALPVDFTPFNGTPIWYENETYSYYPEIDLDTEPSSLGRHMEALVSGINASGLLEISSDDYQPFCGFIPTSSALNCNIQEGENPSFDYISHSNSWNSPEEHVALSFLHRKMVLDHIILGDEIAPSELGQEADQTLFEYNNFEGVVKWIGSTDINSGGTIRIGGQGLFNDSISEVRTMLCDTKITVNAGGELFLGSPYEQGKGHLRISNNCELIGNDGGVINIYSGSRIVVEPGATLILDNMTLHIFSEATLEIQTGGFIHLRNNARILFEGVESELILKGEIQVEEGSNSKISSVNQSIFKISILGTTSKIKIKTGAELLIQGNNTIDFAENAHCHFNGDGILKIIDSEIHMSDNSIALQACKSNFKDINIYGTSSSTWKSTSKLRVEDSDWARVMLNIDSSNENSGIAGLISIHNNVDECIWNLENTGFKMIDNEFISVIFKSNHHLGPCQLINNLIEGTYGISGASVTISEGVESNVRISENRFLEGVTGLSIINSKATLSCNQFEGWDTAIHFKDKSIVYMNPLNGGGYNRFNSNRVHLELDESSIPLLDLGMNNFGSNGMYSISGHLNWDCNSTWTIQGNYWLNGDSSYNSGNNGTTNSFQVSSSLYTTNNECLGNVIDINVESPNPVITICPTGPTTEDDGKKKILVNSIFDSSGRIVNKQGGTGIYLKGQ
;
A
#
# COMPACT_ATOMS: atom_id res chain seq x y z
N MET A 1 44.68 -37.04 42.45
CA MET A 1 45.22 -38.40 42.70
C MET A 1 45.12 -39.20 41.39
N LEU A 2 46.09 -40.08 41.09
CA LEU A 2 46.21 -41.11 40.01
C LEU A 2 45.21 -41.12 38.81
N ARG A 3 45.54 -41.50 37.55
CA ARG A 3 46.74 -41.66 36.67
C ARG A 3 46.16 -42.26 35.35
N LEU A 4 46.20 -41.64 34.16
CA LEU A 4 47.25 -41.51 33.12
C LEU A 4 47.57 -42.77 32.24
N VAL A 5 47.66 -42.54 30.90
CA VAL A 5 48.20 -43.37 29.76
C VAL A 5 47.27 -44.55 29.31
N ILE A 6 46.88 -44.70 28.02
CA ILE A 6 47.61 -45.26 26.83
C ILE A 6 46.70 -45.09 25.58
N ILE A 7 47.09 -44.94 24.29
CA ILE A 7 48.30 -44.52 23.50
C ILE A 7 47.77 -44.13 22.08
N SER A 8 48.48 -43.27 21.32
CA SER A 8 48.24 -43.03 19.87
C SER A 8 49.33 -43.69 18.99
N LEU A 9 48.99 -44.10 17.75
CA LEU A 9 49.73 -43.76 16.51
C LEU A 9 49.15 -44.46 15.25
N CYS A 10 49.17 -43.74 14.13
CA CYS A 10 48.76 -44.20 12.79
C CYS A 10 49.85 -45.04 12.09
N PHE A 11 49.47 -45.88 11.11
CA PHE A 11 50.24 -46.09 9.87
C PHE A 11 49.35 -46.71 8.75
N PHE A 12 49.37 -46.10 7.56
CA PHE A 12 49.01 -46.70 6.26
C PHE A 12 50.08 -47.77 5.86
N PRO A 13 49.91 -48.62 4.80
CA PRO A 13 48.94 -48.55 3.68
C PRO A 13 48.27 -49.90 3.27
N LEU A 14 47.34 -49.88 2.31
CA LEU A 14 47.46 -50.70 1.07
C LEU A 14 46.48 -50.27 -0.06
N ILE A 15 46.72 -50.81 -1.26
CA ILE A 15 46.18 -50.46 -2.58
C ILE A 15 44.84 -51.14 -2.90
N LEU A 16 44.08 -50.55 -3.83
CA LEU A 16 42.83 -51.07 -4.42
C LEU A 16 42.85 -52.57 -4.77
N THR A 17 41.73 -53.25 -4.52
CA THR A 17 41.06 -54.11 -5.52
C THR A 17 39.54 -53.99 -5.34
N ALA A 18 38.79 -54.07 -6.44
CA ALA A 18 37.34 -53.81 -6.43
C ALA A 18 36.53 -55.04 -6.01
N GLN A 19 35.47 -54.83 -5.22
CA GLN A 19 34.28 -55.67 -5.22
C GLN A 19 33.04 -54.87 -4.76
N THR A 20 31.93 -55.12 -5.45
CA THR A 20 30.64 -54.40 -5.38
C THR A 20 30.00 -54.39 -3.99
N THR A 21 29.62 -53.21 -3.48
CA THR A 21 28.86 -53.04 -2.24
C THR A 21 27.35 -53.14 -2.47
N GLN A 22 26.73 -54.16 -1.87
CA GLN A 22 25.30 -54.43 -1.90
C GLN A 22 24.65 -54.04 -0.56
N ILE A 23 24.45 -52.74 -0.28
CA ILE A 23 23.81 -52.26 0.97
C ILE A 23 22.93 -51.02 0.69
N VAL A 24 21.64 -51.21 0.40
CA VAL A 24 20.58 -50.16 0.45
C VAL A 24 19.22 -50.72 0.95
N HIS A 25 19.00 -52.03 1.00
CA HIS A 25 17.65 -52.59 1.23
C HIS A 25 17.12 -52.62 2.68
N SER A 26 17.94 -52.36 3.71
CA SER A 26 17.50 -52.50 5.11
C SER A 26 16.73 -51.28 5.65
N GLU A 27 17.04 -50.06 5.20
CA GLU A 27 16.43 -48.84 5.72
C GLU A 27 14.99 -48.67 5.19
N LEU A 28 14.76 -48.99 3.91
CA LEU A 28 13.42 -48.95 3.30
C LEU A 28 12.44 -49.95 3.97
N ALA A 29 12.95 -51.11 4.40
CA ALA A 29 12.14 -52.11 5.12
C ALA A 29 11.76 -51.63 6.53
N LEU A 30 12.68 -50.98 7.24
CA LEU A 30 12.42 -50.38 8.56
C LEU A 30 11.47 -49.17 8.46
N ALA A 31 11.59 -48.34 7.43
CA ALA A 31 10.65 -47.25 7.15
C ALA A 31 9.23 -47.78 6.88
N ARG A 32 9.09 -48.84 6.06
CA ARG A 32 7.80 -49.53 5.84
C ARG A 32 7.23 -50.13 7.13
N GLN A 33 8.08 -50.67 8.02
CA GLN A 33 7.63 -51.22 9.31
C GLN A 33 7.19 -50.13 10.30
N ALA A 34 7.87 -48.98 10.32
CA ALA A 34 7.45 -47.80 11.09
C ALA A 34 6.09 -47.29 10.61
N TYR A 35 5.93 -47.11 9.29
CA TYR A 35 4.72 -46.67 8.63
C TYR A 35 3.47 -47.51 8.99
N HIS A 36 3.57 -48.84 8.95
CA HIS A 36 2.45 -49.71 9.31
C HIS A 36 2.18 -49.84 10.82
N SER A 37 3.08 -49.36 11.68
CA SER A 37 2.92 -49.45 13.14
C SER A 37 2.17 -48.25 13.74
N GLN A 38 1.97 -47.18 12.96
CA GLN A 38 1.35 -45.95 13.42
C GLN A 38 0.10 -45.59 12.58
N TRP A 39 -1.05 -45.94 13.18
CA TRP A 39 -2.35 -45.24 13.06
C TRP A 39 -3.28 -45.54 11.88
N GLN A 40 -4.55 -45.25 12.15
CA GLN A 40 -5.62 -45.13 11.17
C GLN A 40 -5.32 -43.98 10.20
N LEU A 41 -5.74 -44.14 8.94
CA LEU A 41 -5.46 -43.24 7.84
C LEU A 41 -5.94 -41.80 8.13
N VAL A 42 -5.02 -40.83 8.04
CA VAL A 42 -5.32 -39.40 8.00
C VAL A 42 -4.86 -38.86 6.64
N PRO A 43 -5.69 -38.10 5.88
CA PRO A 43 -5.37 -37.66 4.52
C PRO A 43 -4.05 -36.87 4.37
N GLN A 44 -3.60 -36.21 5.44
CA GLN A 44 -2.37 -35.40 5.51
C GLN A 44 -1.03 -36.14 5.22
N TYR A 45 -1.06 -37.46 5.02
CA TYR A 45 0.10 -38.28 4.65
C TYR A 45 -0.03 -38.96 3.28
N ALA A 46 -1.02 -38.55 2.47
CA ALA A 46 -1.01 -38.88 1.05
C ALA A 46 0.15 -38.12 0.36
N PRO A 47 0.86 -38.75 -0.58
CA PRO A 47 1.83 -38.04 -1.41
C PRO A 47 1.14 -36.92 -2.22
N PRO A 48 1.81 -35.77 -2.44
CA PRO A 48 1.38 -34.76 -3.40
C PRO A 48 1.12 -35.35 -4.80
N ILE A 49 0.19 -34.76 -5.54
CA ILE A 49 -0.12 -35.21 -6.91
C ILE A 49 1.09 -35.05 -7.86
N ALA A 50 1.97 -34.07 -7.60
CA ALA A 50 3.25 -33.90 -8.29
C ALA A 50 4.17 -35.12 -8.07
N ASP A 51 4.39 -35.53 -6.81
CA ASP A 51 5.22 -36.67 -6.46
C ASP A 51 4.69 -38.00 -7.06
N LEU A 52 3.35 -38.14 -7.18
CA LEU A 52 2.73 -39.21 -7.97
C LEU A 52 3.18 -39.15 -9.44
N LEU A 53 2.94 -38.01 -10.09
CA LEU A 53 3.13 -37.81 -11.53
C LEU A 53 4.61 -37.87 -11.96
N ASP A 54 5.53 -37.50 -11.08
CA ASP A 54 6.96 -37.61 -11.34
C ASP A 54 7.43 -39.06 -11.28
N SER A 55 6.88 -39.88 -10.37
CA SER A 55 7.17 -41.32 -10.34
C SER A 55 6.77 -42.06 -11.63
N LEU A 56 5.86 -41.46 -12.42
CA LEU A 56 5.39 -41.94 -13.72
C LEU A 56 6.28 -41.51 -14.89
N HIS A 57 6.74 -40.25 -14.93
CA HIS A 57 7.46 -39.71 -16.09
C HIS A 57 8.79 -40.45 -16.38
N TRP A 58 9.45 -40.94 -15.32
CA TRP A 58 10.70 -41.70 -15.39
C TRP A 58 10.54 -43.17 -15.81
N ARG A 59 9.31 -43.66 -16.05
CA ARG A 59 9.04 -45.06 -16.42
C ARG A 59 8.47 -45.20 -17.84
N ASN A 60 8.85 -46.30 -18.51
CA ASN A 60 8.19 -46.82 -19.73
C ASN A 60 6.98 -47.73 -19.40
N GLU A 61 6.54 -47.72 -18.15
CA GLU A 61 5.49 -48.54 -17.56
C GLU A 61 4.31 -47.63 -17.18
N PHE A 62 3.09 -48.18 -17.01
CA PHE A 62 1.99 -47.43 -16.40
C PHE A 62 2.07 -47.55 -14.88
N SER A 63 1.72 -46.51 -14.11
CA SER A 63 1.52 -46.64 -12.66
C SER A 63 0.02 -46.63 -12.35
N ALA A 64 -0.35 -47.34 -11.29
CA ALA A 64 -1.68 -47.32 -10.72
C ALA A 64 -1.57 -47.08 -9.22
N PHE A 65 -2.53 -46.39 -8.63
CA PHE A 65 -2.54 -46.05 -7.21
C PHE A 65 -3.82 -46.54 -6.54
N CYS A 66 -3.66 -47.18 -5.39
CA CYS A 66 -4.77 -47.65 -4.56
C CYS A 66 -5.37 -46.45 -3.79
N PRO A 67 -6.64 -46.09 -4.01
CA PRO A 67 -7.25 -44.96 -3.35
C PRO A 67 -7.57 -45.28 -1.89
N THR A 68 -7.55 -44.25 -1.04
CA THR A 68 -7.66 -44.37 0.42
C THR A 68 -9.10 -44.63 0.91
N ASP A 69 -10.09 -44.46 0.04
CA ASP A 69 -11.53 -44.60 0.30
C ASP A 69 -12.12 -45.97 -0.12
N GLY A 70 -11.34 -46.79 -0.83
CA GLY A 70 -11.78 -48.07 -1.40
C GLY A 70 -12.50 -47.96 -2.75
N GLY A 71 -12.43 -46.80 -3.43
CA GLY A 71 -12.92 -46.59 -4.79
C GLY A 71 -12.10 -47.29 -5.89
N ASP A 72 -12.41 -46.97 -7.14
CA ASP A 72 -11.69 -47.49 -8.31
C ASP A 72 -10.26 -46.92 -8.40
N ALA A 73 -9.29 -47.76 -8.73
CA ALA A 73 -7.88 -47.36 -8.75
C ALA A 73 -7.57 -46.39 -9.90
N ILE A 74 -6.88 -45.29 -9.56
CA ILE A 74 -6.45 -44.29 -10.54
C ILE A 74 -5.26 -44.85 -11.32
N ILE A 75 -5.44 -44.97 -12.64
CA ILE A 75 -4.40 -45.41 -13.59
C ILE A 75 -3.89 -44.18 -14.31
N ILE A 76 -2.57 -43.98 -14.32
CA ILE A 76 -1.95 -42.90 -15.06
C ILE A 76 -0.99 -43.52 -16.07
N ARG A 77 -1.13 -43.13 -17.34
CA ARG A 77 -0.35 -43.68 -18.47
C ARG A 77 0.73 -42.68 -18.90
N ASN A 78 1.98 -43.12 -18.96
CA ASN A 78 3.02 -42.41 -19.70
C ASN A 78 2.87 -42.74 -21.20
N ASN A 79 1.98 -42.03 -21.90
CA ASN A 79 1.59 -42.34 -23.29
C ASN A 79 2.67 -42.01 -24.36
N GLY A 80 3.86 -41.52 -23.97
CA GLY A 80 4.86 -41.00 -24.92
C GLY A 80 6.06 -41.90 -25.26
N LYS A 81 6.41 -42.91 -24.44
CA LYS A 81 7.75 -43.54 -24.49
C LYS A 81 7.81 -45.05 -24.82
N ALA A 82 6.68 -45.76 -24.96
CA ALA A 82 6.70 -47.23 -25.14
C ALA A 82 5.66 -47.75 -26.16
N SER A 83 6.08 -48.70 -27.01
CA SER A 83 5.21 -49.36 -28.01
C SER A 83 4.42 -50.57 -27.46
N GLN A 84 4.77 -51.06 -26.26
CA GLN A 84 3.98 -52.00 -25.48
C GLN A 84 4.03 -51.58 -24.00
N LEU A 85 2.87 -51.50 -23.35
CA LEU A 85 2.75 -51.13 -21.94
C LEU A 85 2.84 -52.38 -21.04
N SER A 86 3.72 -52.33 -20.05
CA SER A 86 3.79 -53.29 -18.95
C SER A 86 3.58 -52.59 -17.59
N PRO A 87 3.06 -53.30 -16.57
CA PRO A 87 2.96 -52.79 -15.20
C PRO A 87 4.33 -52.69 -14.51
N PRO A 88 4.44 -51.96 -13.38
CA PRO A 88 5.72 -51.68 -12.77
C PRO A 88 6.32 -52.94 -12.15
N THR A 89 7.55 -53.25 -12.57
CA THR A 89 8.30 -54.43 -12.08
C THR A 89 8.68 -54.32 -10.60
N THR A 90 8.79 -53.11 -10.06
CA THR A 90 9.07 -52.84 -8.65
C THR A 90 8.27 -51.61 -8.16
N PRO A 91 7.53 -51.69 -7.03
CA PRO A 91 6.82 -50.53 -6.48
C PRO A 91 7.81 -49.55 -5.83
N ASN A 92 7.86 -48.32 -6.34
CA ASN A 92 8.63 -47.21 -5.78
C ASN A 92 7.85 -46.54 -4.64
N HIS A 93 6.52 -46.51 -4.72
CA HIS A 93 5.68 -45.90 -3.70
C HIS A 93 4.93 -46.96 -2.87
N PRO A 94 4.71 -46.78 -1.54
CA PRO A 94 4.04 -47.79 -0.68
C PRO A 94 2.59 -48.12 -1.05
N TRP A 95 1.99 -47.38 -2.00
CA TRP A 95 0.57 -47.42 -2.36
C TRP A 95 0.31 -47.93 -3.79
N GLU A 96 1.36 -48.35 -4.50
CA GLU A 96 1.22 -48.98 -5.81
C GLU A 96 0.76 -50.45 -5.66
N PRO A 97 -0.15 -50.96 -6.51
CA PRO A 97 -0.52 -52.38 -6.52
C PRO A 97 0.68 -53.29 -6.76
N ILE A 98 0.70 -54.42 -6.05
CA ILE A 98 1.78 -55.41 -6.06
C ILE A 98 1.30 -56.77 -6.56
N GLY A 99 2.21 -57.50 -7.22
CA GLY A 99 1.95 -58.86 -7.72
C GLY A 99 1.09 -58.87 -8.98
N TRP A 100 1.49 -58.09 -9.99
CA TRP A 100 0.85 -58.04 -11.30
C TRP A 100 0.90 -59.38 -12.04
N ILE A 101 -0.25 -59.82 -12.56
CA ILE A 101 -0.45 -61.07 -13.31
C ILE A 101 -1.16 -60.76 -14.62
N LEU A 102 -0.61 -61.17 -15.76
CA LEU A 102 -1.29 -61.11 -17.05
C LEU A 102 -2.37 -62.20 -17.13
N LYS A 103 -3.59 -61.85 -17.54
CA LYS A 103 -4.68 -62.80 -17.76
C LYS A 103 -4.49 -63.61 -19.03
N GLU A 104 -5.22 -64.71 -19.15
CA GLU A 104 -5.17 -65.62 -20.30
C GLU A 104 -5.52 -64.96 -21.65
N ASP A 105 -6.19 -63.80 -21.63
CA ASP A 105 -6.50 -63.00 -22.82
C ASP A 105 -5.28 -62.27 -23.42
N SER A 106 -4.11 -62.33 -22.75
CA SER A 106 -2.83 -61.77 -23.19
C SER A 106 -2.79 -60.24 -23.38
N VAL A 107 -3.81 -59.52 -22.89
CA VAL A 107 -3.87 -58.04 -22.92
C VAL A 107 -4.24 -57.44 -21.56
N THR A 108 -4.98 -58.17 -20.72
CA THR A 108 -5.51 -57.65 -19.46
C THR A 108 -4.59 -58.00 -18.29
N TRP A 109 -4.28 -57.02 -17.43
CA TRP A 109 -3.43 -57.20 -16.24
C TRP A 109 -4.26 -57.17 -14.95
N GLU A 110 -3.96 -58.06 -14.00
CA GLU A 110 -4.58 -58.15 -12.66
C GLU A 110 -3.55 -57.88 -11.55
N SER A 111 -3.92 -57.20 -10.46
CA SER A 111 -3.02 -56.93 -9.32
C SER A 111 -3.77 -56.69 -8.01
N LYS A 112 -3.04 -56.65 -6.87
CA LYS A 112 -3.62 -56.42 -5.53
C LYS A 112 -3.04 -55.20 -4.83
N CYS A 113 -3.88 -54.48 -4.11
CA CYS A 113 -3.46 -53.35 -3.29
C CYS A 113 -2.66 -53.79 -2.05
N PRO A 114 -1.66 -53.01 -1.60
CA PRO A 114 -0.93 -53.30 -0.36
C PRO A 114 -1.85 -53.23 0.87
N GLY A 115 -2.11 -54.39 1.49
CA GLY A 115 -2.77 -54.47 2.80
C GLY A 115 -4.19 -55.04 2.80
N ASP A 116 -4.91 -55.06 1.67
CA ASP A 116 -6.29 -55.59 1.65
C ASP A 116 -6.76 -56.19 0.32
N SER A 117 -7.97 -56.77 0.33
CA SER A 117 -8.43 -57.83 -0.58
C SER A 117 -8.87 -57.41 -2.00
N VAL A 118 -8.59 -56.18 -2.44
CA VAL A 118 -9.08 -55.65 -3.72
C VAL A 118 -8.28 -56.21 -4.90
N ILE A 119 -8.98 -56.67 -5.93
CA ILE A 119 -8.43 -57.19 -7.19
C ILE A 119 -8.69 -56.17 -8.30
N PHE A 120 -7.61 -55.58 -8.82
CA PHE A 120 -7.63 -54.59 -9.88
C PHE A 120 -7.50 -55.25 -11.27
N VAL A 121 -8.10 -54.67 -12.33
CA VAL A 121 -8.07 -55.22 -13.71
C VAL A 121 -7.87 -54.08 -14.73
N TYR A 122 -6.81 -54.14 -15.55
CA TYR A 122 -6.47 -53.12 -16.56
C TYR A 122 -6.45 -53.67 -17.98
N ASN A 123 -7.06 -52.96 -18.94
CA ASN A 123 -7.05 -53.28 -20.36
C ASN A 123 -6.46 -52.11 -21.20
N PRO A 124 -5.33 -52.29 -21.91
CA PRO A 124 -4.68 -51.24 -22.70
C PRO A 124 -5.33 -51.07 -24.08
N SER A 125 -6.41 -50.30 -24.17
CA SER A 125 -6.98 -49.89 -25.46
C SER A 125 -6.45 -48.56 -26.01
N SER A 126 -6.37 -48.53 -27.36
CA SER A 126 -6.12 -47.43 -28.31
C SER A 126 -4.80 -46.66 -28.24
N SER A 127 -4.04 -46.78 -29.34
CA SER A 127 -2.91 -45.93 -29.76
C SER A 127 -3.31 -44.50 -30.11
N ARG A 128 -2.51 -43.51 -29.72
CA ARG A 128 -2.54 -42.14 -30.28
C ARG A 128 -1.89 -42.12 -31.67
N SER A 129 -2.33 -41.23 -32.55
CA SER A 129 -1.76 -41.02 -33.89
C SER A 129 -0.73 -39.89 -33.99
N SER A 130 -0.68 -39.01 -32.98
CA SER A 130 0.21 -37.84 -32.85
C SER A 130 0.85 -37.83 -31.46
N CYS A 131 1.92 -37.04 -31.29
CA CYS A 131 2.64 -36.92 -30.02
C CYS A 131 1.88 -36.02 -29.01
N GLY A 132 1.39 -34.86 -29.45
CA GLY A 132 0.57 -33.94 -28.67
C GLY A 132 -0.95 -34.18 -28.78
N PRO A 133 -1.77 -33.55 -27.92
CA PRO A 133 -3.19 -33.33 -28.19
C PRO A 133 -3.39 -32.35 -29.35
N GLU A 134 -4.44 -32.52 -30.13
CA GLU A 134 -4.93 -31.47 -31.03
C GLU A 134 -5.45 -30.28 -30.19
N PRO A 135 -5.25 -29.02 -30.61
CA PRO A 135 -5.91 -27.88 -29.96
C PRO A 135 -7.42 -27.91 -30.22
N ASP A 136 -8.19 -27.58 -29.19
CA ASP A 136 -9.63 -27.35 -29.27
C ASP A 136 -9.93 -26.03 -29.99
N THR A 137 -11.12 -25.91 -30.61
CA THR A 137 -11.61 -24.64 -31.17
C THR A 137 -11.80 -23.60 -30.06
N PRO A 138 -11.29 -22.37 -30.20
CA PRO A 138 -11.36 -21.39 -29.13
C PRO A 138 -12.79 -20.85 -28.95
N PRO A 139 -13.17 -20.43 -27.73
CA PRO A 139 -14.55 -20.04 -27.43
C PRO A 139 -14.99 -18.74 -28.13
N TRP A 140 -14.05 -17.94 -28.63
CA TRP A 140 -14.30 -16.75 -29.44
C TRP A 140 -14.45 -17.03 -30.95
N GLY A 141 -14.12 -18.23 -31.42
CA GLY A 141 -14.11 -18.62 -32.84
C GLY A 141 -13.17 -17.77 -33.71
N SER A 142 -13.25 -17.92 -35.04
CA SER A 142 -12.50 -17.06 -35.96
C SER A 142 -12.80 -15.57 -35.72
N ALA A 143 -11.80 -14.83 -35.24
CA ALA A 143 -11.94 -13.43 -34.83
C ALA A 143 -12.31 -12.46 -35.99
N SER A 144 -12.26 -12.92 -37.24
CA SER A 144 -12.72 -12.18 -38.42
C SER A 144 -13.19 -13.13 -39.53
N SER A 145 -14.04 -12.64 -40.45
CA SER A 145 -14.51 -13.43 -41.59
C SER A 145 -13.44 -13.76 -42.65
N ASN A 146 -12.22 -13.25 -42.47
CA ASN A 146 -11.07 -13.43 -43.37
C ASN A 146 -9.86 -14.05 -42.64
N SER A 147 -10.04 -14.54 -41.41
CA SER A 147 -8.97 -15.21 -40.66
C SER A 147 -8.50 -16.48 -41.40
N PRO A 148 -7.19 -16.81 -41.40
CA PRO A 148 -6.67 -18.06 -41.98
C PRO A 148 -7.27 -19.32 -41.36
N ASP A 149 -7.54 -19.29 -40.05
CA ASP A 149 -8.06 -20.37 -39.22
C ASP A 149 -8.88 -19.81 -38.03
N ASP A 150 -9.41 -20.70 -37.18
CA ASP A 150 -10.23 -20.34 -36.02
C ASP A 150 -9.42 -19.83 -34.81
N TRP A 151 -8.10 -20.07 -34.76
CA TRP A 151 -7.20 -19.62 -33.68
C TRP A 151 -6.56 -18.26 -33.95
N TRP A 152 -6.56 -17.80 -35.20
CA TRP A 152 -5.92 -16.56 -35.63
C TRP A 152 -6.50 -15.30 -34.97
N ILE A 153 -5.64 -14.59 -34.26
CA ILE A 153 -5.91 -13.30 -33.62
C ILE A 153 -5.14 -12.21 -34.36
N GLU A 154 -5.82 -11.10 -34.64
CA GLU A 154 -5.20 -9.87 -35.11
C GLU A 154 -5.66 -8.67 -34.27
N THR A 155 -4.73 -7.75 -33.99
CA THR A 155 -5.01 -6.47 -33.35
C THR A 155 -4.24 -5.35 -34.04
N VAL A 156 -4.82 -4.15 -34.11
CA VAL A 156 -4.22 -2.98 -34.76
C VAL A 156 -3.93 -1.93 -33.69
N SER A 157 -2.68 -1.49 -33.63
CA SER A 157 -2.18 -0.52 -32.65
C SER A 157 -1.44 0.63 -33.34
N GLU A 158 -1.04 1.62 -32.55
CA GLU A 158 -0.11 2.69 -32.93
C GLU A 158 1.26 2.17 -33.41
N LEU A 159 1.62 0.91 -33.07
CA LEU A 159 2.83 0.21 -33.52
C LEU A 159 2.61 -0.62 -34.80
N GLY A 160 1.40 -0.55 -35.38
CA GLY A 160 0.96 -1.36 -36.52
C GLY A 160 0.14 -2.59 -36.11
N VAL A 161 -0.02 -3.50 -37.06
CA VAL A 161 -0.77 -4.76 -36.90
C VAL A 161 0.07 -5.75 -36.09
N SER A 162 -0.49 -6.41 -35.08
CA SER A 162 0.13 -7.58 -34.46
C SER A 162 -0.81 -8.76 -34.56
N ASN A 163 -0.29 -9.91 -34.97
CA ASN A 163 -1.07 -11.11 -35.24
C ASN A 163 -0.29 -12.40 -34.92
N GLY A 164 -1.03 -13.51 -34.87
CA GLY A 164 -0.57 -14.82 -34.43
C GLY A 164 -1.78 -15.73 -34.15
N SER A 165 -1.54 -16.92 -33.62
CA SER A 165 -2.58 -17.87 -33.25
C SER A 165 -2.65 -18.04 -31.72
N ALA A 166 -3.88 -18.16 -31.18
CA ALA A 166 -4.14 -18.46 -29.79
C ALA A 166 -4.72 -19.87 -29.68
N TYR A 167 -3.85 -20.89 -29.67
CA TYR A 167 -4.25 -22.29 -29.59
C TYR A 167 -4.77 -22.65 -28.21
N THR A 168 -5.94 -23.29 -28.16
CA THR A 168 -6.63 -23.61 -26.90
C THR A 168 -6.68 -25.11 -26.62
N ARG A 169 -6.66 -25.50 -25.34
CA ARG A 169 -7.07 -26.84 -24.89
C ARG A 169 -7.91 -26.67 -23.63
N LEU A 170 -9.17 -27.10 -23.67
CA LEU A 170 -10.08 -26.97 -22.54
C LEU A 170 -9.70 -27.94 -21.42
N GLY A 171 -10.12 -27.62 -20.19
CA GLY A 171 -10.04 -28.53 -19.05
C GLY A 171 -10.75 -29.88 -19.30
N ILE A 172 -10.50 -30.87 -18.43
CA ILE A 172 -11.15 -32.19 -18.50
C ILE A 172 -12.69 -32.13 -18.32
N ASP A 173 -13.19 -31.04 -17.72
CA ASP A 173 -14.61 -30.66 -17.59
C ASP A 173 -15.22 -30.03 -18.86
N GLN A 174 -14.37 -29.64 -19.82
CA GLN A 174 -14.75 -29.00 -21.09
C GLN A 174 -15.44 -27.64 -20.92
N SER A 175 -15.11 -26.93 -19.83
CA SER A 175 -15.63 -25.61 -19.50
C SER A 175 -14.50 -24.57 -19.57
N PHE A 176 -14.63 -23.56 -20.44
CA PHE A 176 -13.63 -22.48 -20.49
C PHE A 176 -13.81 -21.54 -19.30
N ASP A 177 -13.13 -21.83 -18.20
CA ASP A 177 -13.32 -21.13 -16.93
C ASP A 177 -12.07 -20.98 -16.05
N LYS A 178 -10.92 -21.57 -16.41
CA LYS A 178 -9.64 -21.40 -15.70
C LYS A 178 -8.45 -21.21 -16.65
N PRO A 179 -8.37 -20.08 -17.40
CA PRO A 179 -7.36 -19.94 -18.44
C PRO A 179 -5.95 -19.68 -17.89
N VAL A 180 -5.03 -20.56 -18.28
CA VAL A 180 -3.58 -20.43 -18.15
C VAL A 180 -3.02 -20.06 -19.52
N ILE A 181 -2.71 -18.78 -19.68
CA ILE A 181 -2.16 -18.22 -20.91
C ILE A 181 -0.64 -18.44 -20.93
N ILE A 182 -0.14 -19.08 -21.99
CA ILE A 182 1.27 -19.37 -22.23
C ILE A 182 1.75 -18.48 -23.39
N VAL A 183 2.77 -17.66 -23.14
CA VAL A 183 3.34 -16.74 -24.15
C VAL A 183 4.63 -17.33 -24.71
N GLU A 184 4.69 -17.50 -26.03
CA GLU A 184 5.89 -17.92 -26.76
C GLU A 184 7.09 -17.00 -26.51
N GLY A 185 8.28 -17.61 -26.52
CA GLY A 185 9.57 -16.94 -26.46
C GLY A 185 9.97 -16.15 -27.72
N PHE A 186 11.26 -16.20 -28.04
CA PHE A 186 11.81 -15.64 -29.26
C PHE A 186 11.97 -16.75 -30.30
N ASP A 187 11.23 -16.63 -31.40
CA ASP A 187 11.36 -17.51 -32.55
C ASP A 187 11.64 -16.69 -33.81
N PHE A 188 12.56 -17.19 -34.63
CA PHE A 188 13.04 -16.62 -35.87
C PHE A 188 13.03 -17.64 -37.03
N GLY A 189 12.40 -18.80 -36.83
CA GLY A 189 12.19 -19.81 -37.84
C GLY A 189 11.46 -19.27 -39.07
N ILE A 190 11.78 -19.81 -40.24
CA ILE A 190 11.12 -19.46 -41.50
C ILE A 190 10.42 -20.69 -42.04
N GLY A 191 9.12 -20.57 -42.31
CA GLY A 191 8.31 -21.63 -42.90
C GLY A 191 7.60 -22.49 -41.87
N GLY A 192 6.87 -21.85 -40.95
CA GLY A 192 5.94 -22.55 -40.05
C GLY A 192 4.98 -23.47 -40.79
N ASN A 193 4.51 -24.49 -40.07
CA ASN A 193 3.54 -25.44 -40.57
C ASN A 193 2.21 -25.25 -39.82
N MET A 194 1.24 -24.65 -40.48
CA MET A 194 -0.12 -24.49 -39.94
C MET A 194 -0.84 -25.82 -39.73
N GLU A 195 -0.44 -26.90 -40.43
CA GLU A 195 -0.95 -28.25 -40.17
C GLU A 195 -0.36 -28.88 -38.89
N GLU A 196 0.73 -28.32 -38.35
CA GLU A 196 1.36 -28.69 -37.06
C GLU A 196 1.14 -27.60 -35.98
N HIS A 197 0.19 -26.67 -36.21
CA HIS A 197 -0.14 -25.57 -35.28
C HIS A 197 1.07 -24.73 -34.88
N ARG A 198 1.77 -24.21 -35.90
CA ARG A 198 3.05 -23.50 -35.75
C ARG A 198 3.33 -22.42 -36.80
N HIS A 199 3.66 -21.19 -36.37
CA HIS A 199 4.17 -20.12 -37.26
C HIS A 199 5.69 -20.13 -37.49
N GLY A 200 6.48 -20.57 -36.51
CA GLY A 200 7.96 -20.60 -36.56
C GLY A 200 8.58 -22.02 -36.58
N ASN A 201 9.63 -22.20 -35.77
CA ASN A 201 10.25 -23.50 -35.43
C ASN A 201 9.68 -24.08 -34.12
N PHE A 202 9.28 -23.22 -33.17
CA PHE A 202 8.52 -23.54 -31.96
C PHE A 202 7.02 -23.39 -32.24
N GLY A 203 6.19 -24.27 -31.67
CA GLY A 203 4.74 -24.25 -31.87
C GLY A 203 4.03 -25.15 -30.85
N TRP A 204 2.75 -25.42 -31.06
CA TRP A 204 1.92 -26.18 -30.11
C TRP A 204 2.52 -27.54 -29.74
N GLU A 205 2.97 -28.33 -30.72
CA GLU A 205 3.58 -29.64 -30.46
C GLU A 205 4.89 -29.56 -29.64
N SER A 206 5.65 -28.47 -29.75
CA SER A 206 6.89 -28.28 -28.97
C SER A 206 6.63 -28.16 -27.47
N LEU A 207 5.47 -27.62 -27.04
CA LEU A 207 5.04 -27.61 -25.63
C LEU A 207 4.79 -29.02 -25.07
N PHE A 208 4.44 -29.97 -25.93
CA PHE A 208 4.21 -31.37 -25.55
C PHE A 208 5.45 -32.26 -25.74
N ALA A 209 6.64 -31.65 -25.76
CA ALA A 209 7.93 -32.31 -25.90
C ALA A 209 8.10 -33.16 -27.19
N CYS A 210 7.31 -32.89 -28.24
CA CYS A 210 7.42 -33.58 -29.53
C CYS A 210 8.78 -33.34 -30.22
N ASN A 211 9.34 -32.14 -30.03
CA ASN A 211 10.54 -31.65 -30.73
C ASN A 211 11.74 -31.55 -29.79
N ILE A 212 11.94 -32.56 -28.94
CA ILE A 212 12.86 -32.48 -27.79
C ILE A 212 14.33 -32.27 -28.18
N ASP A 213 14.74 -32.79 -29.35
CA ASP A 213 16.11 -32.60 -29.88
C ASP A 213 16.41 -31.13 -30.24
N VAL A 214 15.38 -30.33 -30.49
CA VAL A 214 15.48 -28.89 -30.81
C VAL A 214 15.22 -28.03 -29.58
N PHE A 215 14.33 -28.47 -28.69
CA PHE A 215 13.89 -27.71 -27.51
C PHE A 215 13.99 -28.54 -26.21
N PRO A 216 15.20 -28.96 -25.78
CA PRO A 216 15.37 -29.89 -24.65
C PRO A 216 14.79 -29.40 -23.32
N GLY A 217 14.69 -28.09 -23.10
CA GLY A 217 14.02 -27.50 -21.94
C GLY A 217 12.54 -27.87 -21.80
N THR A 218 11.86 -28.28 -22.89
CA THR A 218 10.43 -28.67 -22.84
C THR A 218 10.16 -30.08 -22.34
N LEU A 219 11.19 -30.90 -22.04
CA LEU A 219 11.06 -32.31 -21.63
C LEU A 219 9.95 -32.56 -20.59
N GLU A 220 9.89 -31.66 -19.62
CA GLU A 220 9.08 -31.76 -18.41
C GLU A 220 7.74 -30.99 -18.52
N TYR A 221 7.53 -30.22 -19.59
CA TYR A 221 6.30 -29.44 -19.81
C TYR A 221 5.04 -30.31 -19.86
N PRO A 222 5.02 -31.50 -20.52
CA PRO A 222 3.85 -32.38 -20.50
C PRO A 222 3.33 -32.69 -19.09
N ILE A 223 4.21 -32.80 -18.09
CA ILE A 223 3.80 -33.07 -16.70
C ILE A 223 2.99 -31.88 -16.15
N LEU A 224 3.47 -30.65 -16.35
CA LEU A 224 2.75 -29.43 -15.96
C LEU A 224 1.41 -29.34 -16.71
N LEU A 225 1.44 -29.45 -18.04
CA LEU A 225 0.27 -29.21 -18.89
C LEU A 225 -0.84 -30.26 -18.71
N ASP A 226 -0.49 -31.54 -18.56
CA ASP A 226 -1.46 -32.59 -18.28
C ASP A 226 -1.94 -32.59 -16.81
N SER A 227 -1.13 -32.08 -15.85
CA SER A 227 -1.61 -31.79 -14.49
C SER A 227 -2.69 -30.72 -14.50
N LEU A 228 -2.42 -29.60 -15.18
CA LEU A 228 -3.36 -28.48 -15.33
C LEU A 228 -4.67 -28.95 -16.00
N TYR A 229 -4.57 -29.63 -17.15
CA TYR A 229 -5.73 -30.21 -17.83
C TYR A 229 -6.57 -31.13 -16.92
N SER A 230 -5.91 -32.02 -16.16
CA SER A 230 -6.58 -32.97 -15.26
C SER A 230 -7.26 -32.30 -14.05
N LEU A 231 -6.87 -31.06 -13.74
CA LEU A 231 -7.44 -30.24 -12.67
C LEU A 231 -8.46 -29.20 -13.17
N GLY A 232 -8.86 -29.27 -14.45
CA GLY A 232 -9.85 -28.37 -15.05
C GLY A 232 -9.29 -27.01 -15.48
N TYR A 233 -7.98 -26.86 -15.69
CA TYR A 233 -7.42 -25.63 -16.25
C TYR A 233 -7.41 -25.66 -17.77
N ASP A 234 -7.80 -24.55 -18.39
CA ASP A 234 -7.71 -24.33 -19.83
C ASP A 234 -6.34 -23.79 -20.21
N LEU A 235 -5.71 -24.37 -21.23
CA LEU A 235 -4.46 -23.87 -21.77
C LEU A 235 -4.74 -22.94 -22.95
N VAL A 236 -4.09 -21.77 -22.98
CA VAL A 236 -4.16 -20.83 -24.10
C VAL A 236 -2.74 -20.46 -24.54
N PHE A 237 -2.21 -21.09 -25.58
CA PHE A 237 -0.87 -20.81 -26.10
C PHE A 237 -0.90 -19.73 -27.18
N ILE A 238 -0.13 -18.67 -26.99
CA ILE A 238 0.05 -17.57 -27.96
C ILE A 238 1.32 -17.84 -28.77
N ASP A 239 1.13 -18.20 -30.04
CA ASP A 239 2.16 -18.37 -31.08
C ASP A 239 2.14 -17.13 -31.99
N PHE A 240 3.27 -16.44 -32.14
CA PHE A 240 3.33 -15.17 -32.89
C PHE A 240 3.63 -15.40 -34.37
N ALA A 241 2.82 -14.81 -35.27
CA ALA A 241 3.05 -14.89 -36.73
C ALA A 241 4.40 -14.26 -37.17
N ASP A 242 4.97 -13.38 -36.35
CA ASP A 242 6.38 -12.98 -36.41
C ASP A 242 6.95 -12.91 -34.97
N GLY A 243 7.59 -13.99 -34.55
CA GLY A 243 8.25 -14.12 -33.25
C GLY A 243 9.39 -13.11 -33.00
N THR A 244 9.86 -12.41 -34.04
CA THR A 244 11.01 -11.48 -34.02
C THR A 244 10.63 -10.00 -33.87
N HIS A 245 9.32 -9.69 -33.83
CA HIS A 245 8.80 -8.35 -33.58
C HIS A 245 9.09 -7.82 -32.17
N THR A 246 9.03 -6.49 -31.99
CA THR A 246 9.41 -5.84 -30.72
C THR A 246 8.54 -6.27 -29.53
N ILE A 247 9.10 -6.17 -28.32
CA ILE A 247 8.43 -6.46 -27.04
C ILE A 247 7.07 -5.74 -26.97
N GLU A 248 7.03 -4.46 -27.31
CA GLU A 248 5.86 -3.60 -27.23
C GLU A 248 4.77 -4.03 -28.23
N ARG A 249 5.14 -4.45 -29.44
CA ARG A 249 4.19 -4.90 -30.46
C ARG A 249 3.63 -6.29 -30.13
N LYS A 250 4.49 -7.25 -29.75
CA LYS A 250 4.08 -8.57 -29.25
C LYS A 250 3.15 -8.44 -28.03
N SER A 251 3.40 -7.46 -27.15
CA SER A 251 2.55 -7.20 -25.98
C SER A 251 1.11 -6.83 -26.34
N LYS A 252 0.87 -6.12 -27.46
CA LYS A 252 -0.49 -5.78 -27.89
C LYS A 252 -1.33 -7.02 -28.22
N LEU A 253 -0.70 -8.07 -28.78
CA LEU A 253 -1.37 -9.35 -29.03
C LEU A 253 -1.69 -10.07 -27.71
N VAL A 254 -0.75 -10.08 -26.75
CA VAL A 254 -0.98 -10.67 -25.42
C VAL A 254 -2.12 -9.96 -24.68
N GLN A 255 -2.16 -8.63 -24.72
CA GLN A 255 -3.29 -7.83 -24.19
C GLN A 255 -4.60 -8.24 -24.84
N ARG A 256 -4.61 -8.42 -26.17
CA ARG A 256 -5.82 -8.84 -26.90
C ARG A 256 -6.29 -10.24 -26.51
N VAL A 257 -5.38 -11.18 -26.27
CA VAL A 257 -5.73 -12.53 -25.81
C VAL A 257 -6.21 -12.52 -24.36
N ILE A 258 -5.65 -11.68 -23.49
CA ILE A 258 -6.14 -11.45 -22.12
C ILE A 258 -7.58 -10.91 -22.14
N GLU A 259 -7.87 -9.91 -22.99
CA GLU A 259 -9.23 -9.39 -23.18
C GLU A 259 -10.21 -10.48 -23.66
N LEU A 260 -9.80 -11.31 -24.62
CA LEU A 260 -10.61 -12.41 -25.13
C LEU A 260 -10.87 -13.46 -24.05
N CYS A 261 -9.85 -13.89 -23.30
CA CYS A 261 -10.02 -14.83 -22.20
C CYS A 261 -10.99 -14.30 -21.13
N ASN A 262 -10.87 -13.03 -20.75
CA ASN A 262 -11.80 -12.40 -19.80
C ASN A 262 -13.21 -12.20 -20.36
N SER A 263 -13.38 -12.03 -21.67
CA SER A 263 -14.68 -11.83 -22.33
C SER A 263 -15.46 -13.12 -22.55
N TYR A 264 -14.76 -14.26 -22.64
CA TYR A 264 -15.36 -15.56 -23.02
C TYR A 264 -15.32 -16.63 -21.93
N LYS A 265 -14.54 -16.45 -20.84
CA LYS A 265 -14.60 -17.36 -19.68
C LYS A 265 -15.98 -17.31 -19.01
N VAL A 266 -16.48 -18.46 -18.59
CA VAL A 266 -17.84 -18.57 -18.00
C VAL A 266 -17.86 -18.37 -16.47
N SER A 267 -16.69 -18.20 -15.84
CA SER A 267 -16.52 -17.97 -14.40
C SER A 267 -15.95 -16.58 -14.07
N SER A 268 -15.91 -16.28 -12.76
CA SER A 268 -15.18 -15.13 -12.22
C SER A 268 -13.67 -15.38 -12.01
N ASN A 269 -13.16 -16.60 -12.26
CA ASN A 269 -11.77 -16.97 -11.93
C ASN A 269 -10.77 -16.07 -12.67
N SER A 270 -9.79 -15.56 -11.93
CA SER A 270 -8.70 -14.77 -12.47
C SER A 270 -7.72 -15.61 -13.30
N LEU A 271 -7.19 -15.02 -14.36
CA LEU A 271 -6.26 -15.65 -15.29
C LEU A 271 -4.89 -15.92 -14.65
N VAL A 272 -4.17 -16.90 -15.19
CA VAL A 272 -2.72 -17.07 -15.01
C VAL A 272 -2.03 -16.69 -16.32
N LEU A 273 -0.94 -15.94 -16.27
CA LEU A 273 -0.12 -15.58 -17.43
C LEU A 273 1.32 -16.06 -17.23
N LEU A 274 1.74 -17.03 -18.02
CA LEU A 274 3.06 -17.65 -18.01
C LEU A 274 3.78 -17.28 -19.29
N GLY A 275 4.98 -16.74 -19.19
CA GLY A 275 5.82 -16.41 -20.34
C GLY A 275 7.21 -17.04 -20.19
N ALA A 276 7.63 -17.78 -21.21
CA ALA A 276 8.94 -18.42 -21.26
C ALA A 276 9.90 -17.61 -22.14
N SER A 277 11.17 -17.48 -21.74
CA SER A 277 12.17 -16.69 -22.46
C SER A 277 11.67 -15.25 -22.69
N MET A 278 11.82 -14.69 -23.90
CA MET A 278 11.22 -13.41 -24.30
C MET A 278 9.74 -13.27 -23.92
N GLY A 279 8.96 -14.36 -23.94
CA GLY A 279 7.54 -14.35 -23.60
C GLY A 279 7.28 -13.85 -22.19
N GLY A 280 8.21 -14.09 -21.24
CA GLY A 280 8.14 -13.52 -19.90
C GLY A 280 8.27 -12.00 -19.90
N VAL A 281 9.21 -11.44 -20.67
CA VAL A 281 9.39 -9.99 -20.82
C VAL A 281 8.18 -9.33 -21.51
N VAL A 282 7.62 -9.99 -22.53
CA VAL A 282 6.40 -9.56 -23.22
C VAL A 282 5.19 -9.58 -22.29
N ALA A 283 5.01 -10.65 -21.50
CA ALA A 283 3.95 -10.76 -20.51
C ALA A 283 4.02 -9.67 -19.44
N ARG A 284 5.22 -9.40 -18.88
CA ARG A 284 5.47 -8.26 -17.97
C ARG A 284 5.03 -6.94 -18.61
N HIS A 285 5.53 -6.64 -19.81
CA HIS A 285 5.23 -5.39 -20.48
C HIS A 285 3.73 -5.26 -20.83
N ALA A 286 3.07 -6.35 -21.23
CA ALA A 286 1.64 -6.39 -21.49
C ALA A 286 0.81 -6.02 -20.25
N LEU A 287 1.08 -6.65 -19.10
CA LEU A 287 0.38 -6.39 -17.83
C LEU A 287 0.63 -4.96 -17.34
N CYS A 288 1.89 -4.52 -17.24
CA CYS A 288 2.21 -3.16 -16.78
C CYS A 288 1.58 -2.09 -17.68
N SER A 289 1.54 -2.31 -19.00
CA SER A 289 0.89 -1.40 -19.95
C SER A 289 -0.63 -1.32 -19.76
N MET A 290 -1.30 -2.44 -19.43
CA MET A 290 -2.73 -2.44 -19.10
C MET A 290 -2.99 -1.69 -17.80
N GLU A 291 -2.20 -1.95 -16.75
CA GLU A 291 -2.27 -1.24 -15.47
C GLU A 291 -2.10 0.28 -15.64
N GLN A 292 -1.08 0.72 -16.39
CA GLN A 292 -0.83 2.15 -16.67
C GLN A 292 -1.93 2.80 -17.53
N SER A 293 -2.62 2.01 -18.36
CA SER A 293 -3.75 2.46 -19.18
C SER A 293 -5.09 2.43 -18.43
N GLY A 294 -5.13 1.96 -17.18
CA GLY A 294 -6.36 1.77 -16.41
C GLY A 294 -7.24 0.62 -16.90
N ILE A 295 -6.67 -0.32 -17.65
CA ILE A 295 -7.38 -1.51 -18.16
C ILE A 295 -7.21 -2.64 -17.15
N GLU A 296 -8.31 -3.18 -16.64
CA GLU A 296 -8.27 -4.35 -15.76
C GLU A 296 -7.99 -5.62 -16.56
N HIS A 297 -6.87 -6.29 -16.24
CA HIS A 297 -6.40 -7.49 -16.94
C HIS A 297 -6.86 -8.80 -16.26
N CYS A 298 -7.40 -8.73 -15.03
CA CYS A 298 -7.96 -9.87 -14.31
C CYS A 298 -6.99 -11.08 -14.15
N THR A 299 -5.69 -10.83 -14.10
CA THR A 299 -4.63 -11.87 -13.95
C THR A 299 -4.12 -11.90 -12.52
N ARG A 300 -4.25 -13.03 -11.81
CA ARG A 300 -3.77 -13.14 -10.42
C ARG A 300 -2.29 -13.47 -10.30
N LEU A 301 -1.75 -14.17 -11.30
CA LEU A 301 -0.42 -14.76 -11.25
C LEU A 301 0.29 -14.56 -12.59
N TYR A 302 1.45 -13.91 -12.52
CA TYR A 302 2.40 -13.75 -13.61
C TYR A 302 3.62 -14.64 -13.35
N ILE A 303 3.96 -15.50 -14.30
CA ILE A 303 5.08 -16.45 -14.22
C ILE A 303 6.07 -16.14 -15.32
N SER A 304 7.33 -15.91 -14.93
CA SER A 304 8.45 -15.60 -15.81
C SER A 304 9.44 -16.77 -15.80
N ILE A 305 9.46 -17.58 -16.86
CA ILE A 305 10.39 -18.71 -16.98
C ILE A 305 11.63 -18.27 -17.76
N ASP A 306 12.76 -18.14 -17.05
CA ASP A 306 14.10 -17.89 -17.61
C ASP A 306 14.13 -16.72 -18.62
N ALA A 307 13.44 -15.64 -18.25
CA ALA A 307 13.17 -14.52 -19.16
C ALA A 307 14.28 -13.45 -19.08
N PRO A 308 14.79 -12.93 -20.21
CA PRO A 308 15.87 -11.95 -20.23
C PRO A 308 15.44 -10.52 -19.83
N HIS A 309 15.02 -10.29 -18.58
CA HIS A 309 14.59 -8.94 -18.11
C HIS A 309 15.70 -7.89 -18.08
N ARG A 310 16.97 -8.32 -17.97
CA ARG A 310 18.17 -7.49 -18.17
C ARG A 310 18.98 -7.93 -19.39
N GLY A 311 18.33 -8.60 -20.34
CA GLY A 311 18.92 -9.10 -21.59
C GLY A 311 19.45 -10.53 -21.55
N ALA A 312 19.67 -11.10 -22.74
CA ALA A 312 20.26 -12.40 -22.97
C ALA A 312 21.71 -12.24 -23.44
N ASN A 313 22.57 -13.19 -23.08
CA ASN A 313 23.90 -13.32 -23.64
C ASN A 313 23.89 -14.27 -24.83
N ILE A 314 24.47 -13.84 -25.96
CA ILE A 314 24.89 -14.74 -27.02
C ILE A 314 26.35 -14.40 -27.26
N SER A 315 27.24 -15.38 -27.10
CA SER A 315 28.68 -15.14 -27.16
C SER A 315 29.03 -14.32 -28.41
N PRO A 316 29.69 -13.16 -28.31
CA PRO A 316 29.89 -12.33 -29.48
C PRO A 316 30.82 -12.97 -30.52
N GLY A 317 31.68 -13.92 -30.10
CA GLY A 317 32.45 -14.78 -31.00
C GLY A 317 31.56 -15.63 -31.91
N LEU A 318 30.44 -16.14 -31.39
CA LEU A 318 29.42 -16.85 -32.17
C LEU A 318 28.64 -15.88 -33.08
N VAL A 319 28.23 -14.73 -32.56
CA VAL A 319 27.50 -13.69 -33.33
C VAL A 319 28.29 -13.20 -34.55
N GLY A 320 29.58 -12.89 -34.37
CA GLY A 320 30.44 -12.49 -35.48
C GLY A 320 30.70 -13.63 -36.47
N LEU A 321 30.76 -14.88 -36.00
CA LEU A 321 30.94 -16.05 -36.86
C LEU A 321 29.71 -16.29 -37.76
N ILE A 322 28.50 -16.20 -37.20
CA ILE A 322 27.25 -16.26 -37.95
C ILE A 322 27.16 -15.09 -38.96
N THR A 323 27.58 -13.89 -38.55
CA THR A 323 27.64 -12.72 -39.44
C THR A 323 28.53 -12.98 -40.66
N LEU A 324 29.69 -13.62 -40.48
CA LEU A 324 30.59 -14.01 -41.58
C LEU A 324 29.98 -15.11 -42.46
N LEU A 325 29.38 -16.14 -41.85
CA LEU A 325 28.77 -17.27 -42.55
C LEU A 325 27.46 -16.92 -43.29
N SER A 326 26.80 -15.80 -42.94
CA SER A 326 25.58 -15.31 -43.59
C SER A 326 25.76 -14.95 -45.08
N VAL A 327 26.99 -14.78 -45.55
CA VAL A 327 27.31 -14.50 -46.95
C VAL A 327 27.36 -15.79 -47.80
N PRO A 328 28.08 -16.87 -47.39
CA PRO A 328 28.10 -18.14 -48.12
C PRO A 328 26.95 -19.13 -47.82
N SER A 329 26.26 -19.06 -46.67
CA SER A 329 25.22 -20.02 -46.27
C SER A 329 23.86 -19.35 -46.08
N SER A 330 22.82 -19.95 -46.67
CA SER A 330 21.41 -19.56 -46.49
C SER A 330 20.95 -19.74 -45.04
N GLU A 331 21.41 -20.80 -44.38
CA GLU A 331 21.02 -21.20 -43.03
C GLU A 331 21.60 -20.22 -42.01
N ALA A 332 22.89 -19.88 -42.16
CA ALA A 332 23.53 -18.82 -41.38
C ALA A 332 22.93 -17.43 -41.68
N ALA A 333 22.45 -17.18 -42.91
CA ALA A 333 21.76 -15.93 -43.25
C ALA A 333 20.41 -15.79 -42.52
N ILE A 334 19.68 -16.89 -42.33
CA ILE A 334 18.44 -16.92 -41.54
C ILE A 334 18.74 -16.63 -40.07
N PHE A 335 19.74 -17.29 -39.48
CA PHE A 335 20.14 -17.03 -38.10
C PHE A 335 20.63 -15.58 -37.91
N TYR A 336 21.40 -15.04 -38.86
CA TYR A 336 21.82 -13.64 -38.86
C TYR A 336 20.64 -12.66 -38.95
N GLN A 337 19.61 -12.96 -39.74
CA GLN A 337 18.37 -12.18 -39.79
C GLN A 337 17.65 -12.20 -38.43
N GLY A 338 17.58 -13.36 -37.77
CA GLY A 338 17.09 -13.50 -36.40
C GLY A 338 17.86 -12.61 -35.40
N LEU A 339 19.20 -12.70 -35.37
CA LEU A 339 20.07 -11.87 -34.51
C LEU A 339 19.97 -10.36 -34.78
N ASN A 340 19.68 -9.99 -36.03
CA ASN A 340 19.56 -8.59 -36.47
C ASN A 340 18.10 -8.07 -36.41
N SER A 341 17.16 -8.89 -35.93
CA SER A 341 15.75 -8.54 -35.75
C SER A 341 15.53 -7.48 -34.65
N SER A 342 14.31 -6.94 -34.59
CA SER A 342 13.97 -5.92 -33.59
C SER A 342 13.95 -6.50 -32.17
N ALA A 343 13.39 -7.70 -31.96
CA ALA A 343 13.41 -8.39 -30.68
C ALA A 343 14.84 -8.70 -30.20
N ALA A 344 15.68 -9.28 -31.08
CA ALA A 344 17.05 -9.62 -30.74
C ALA A 344 17.88 -8.38 -30.37
N LYS A 345 17.65 -7.23 -31.01
CA LYS A 345 18.28 -5.95 -30.65
C LYS A 345 17.79 -5.35 -29.34
N GLN A 346 16.57 -5.66 -28.90
CA GLN A 346 16.07 -5.24 -27.58
C GLN A 346 16.61 -6.13 -26.46
N LEU A 347 16.80 -7.45 -26.72
CA LEU A 347 17.11 -8.43 -25.69
C LEU A 347 18.59 -8.86 -25.63
N VAL A 348 19.29 -9.03 -26.75
CA VAL A 348 20.68 -9.54 -26.73
C VAL A 348 21.64 -8.42 -26.35
N ILE A 349 22.32 -8.57 -25.21
CA ILE A 349 23.18 -7.54 -24.58
C ILE A 349 24.24 -7.02 -25.56
N ASN A 350 24.88 -7.94 -26.29
CA ASN A 350 25.94 -7.66 -27.27
C ASN A 350 25.45 -7.75 -28.73
N SER A 351 24.18 -7.39 -29.01
CA SER A 351 23.60 -7.45 -30.37
C SER A 351 24.34 -6.57 -31.39
N PRO A 352 24.60 -7.06 -32.64
CA PRO A 352 25.22 -6.26 -33.71
C PRO A 352 24.45 -4.99 -34.02
N ASN A 353 25.08 -3.83 -33.83
CA ASN A 353 24.46 -2.51 -33.98
C ASN A 353 23.20 -2.31 -33.11
N GLY A 354 22.99 -3.15 -32.10
CA GLY A 354 21.79 -3.17 -31.25
C GLY A 354 21.92 -2.40 -29.95
N ALA A 355 23.12 -2.06 -29.48
CA ALA A 355 23.37 -1.52 -28.14
C ALA A 355 22.45 -0.34 -27.74
N ALA A 356 22.22 0.63 -28.62
CA ALA A 356 21.32 1.76 -28.34
C ALA A 356 19.83 1.35 -28.21
N ILE A 357 19.40 0.32 -28.95
CA ILE A 357 18.05 -0.25 -28.89
C ILE A 357 17.90 -1.09 -27.62
N HIS A 358 18.92 -1.87 -27.25
CA HIS A 358 18.97 -2.61 -25.99
C HIS A 358 18.89 -1.67 -24.79
N SER A 359 19.72 -0.62 -24.73
CA SER A 359 19.66 0.38 -23.66
C SER A 359 18.30 1.06 -23.55
N ALA A 360 17.68 1.43 -24.68
CA ALA A 360 16.34 2.01 -24.69
C ALA A 360 15.26 1.00 -24.23
N ALA A 361 15.41 -0.29 -24.53
CA ALA A 361 14.51 -1.33 -24.04
C ALA A 361 14.67 -1.56 -22.53
N MET A 362 15.90 -1.54 -22.01
CA MET A 362 16.14 -1.64 -20.56
C MET A 362 15.59 -0.43 -19.81
N GLU A 363 15.77 0.79 -20.33
CA GLU A 363 15.16 2.01 -19.79
C GLU A 363 13.61 1.94 -19.82
N MET A 364 13.03 1.44 -20.91
CA MET A 364 11.58 1.22 -21.03
C MET A 364 11.06 0.21 -20.00
N LEU A 365 11.73 -0.94 -19.81
CA LEU A 365 11.36 -1.94 -18.81
C LEU A 365 11.57 -1.44 -17.37
N GLN A 366 12.58 -0.62 -17.12
CA GLN A 366 12.81 0.01 -15.82
C GLN A 366 11.72 1.04 -15.51
N ASN A 367 11.36 1.89 -16.47
CA ASN A 367 10.32 2.91 -16.34
C ASN A 367 8.92 2.30 -16.20
N ILE A 368 8.63 1.19 -16.89
CA ILE A 368 7.32 0.52 -16.79
C ILE A 368 7.17 -0.28 -15.48
N GLY A 369 8.29 -0.72 -14.89
CA GLY A 369 8.33 -1.46 -13.63
C GLY A 369 7.89 -2.92 -13.74
N MET A 370 7.42 -3.47 -12.62
CA MET A 370 6.81 -4.80 -12.51
C MET A 370 5.28 -4.66 -12.37
N PRO A 371 4.49 -5.69 -12.77
CA PRO A 371 3.04 -5.68 -12.56
C PRO A 371 2.74 -5.58 -11.07
N LYS A 372 1.76 -4.76 -10.69
CA LYS A 372 1.43 -4.47 -9.28
C LYS A 372 0.21 -5.22 -8.78
N LYS A 373 -0.65 -5.68 -9.70
CA LYS A 373 -1.91 -6.36 -9.36
C LYS A 373 -1.77 -7.88 -9.28
N SER A 374 -0.89 -8.49 -10.06
CA SER A 374 -0.57 -9.92 -9.98
C SER A 374 0.49 -10.23 -8.91
N VAL A 375 0.48 -11.46 -8.39
CA VAL A 375 1.67 -12.09 -7.81
C VAL A 375 2.65 -12.40 -8.94
N ASN A 376 3.92 -12.05 -8.76
CA ASN A 376 4.96 -12.20 -9.76
C ASN A 376 5.97 -13.28 -9.34
N LEU A 377 6.08 -14.34 -10.13
CA LEU A 377 6.98 -15.47 -9.92
C LEU A 377 8.07 -15.49 -11.00
N ALA A 378 9.34 -15.63 -10.60
CA ALA A 378 10.45 -15.88 -11.53
C ALA A 378 11.05 -17.29 -11.36
N ILE A 379 11.37 -17.93 -12.46
CA ILE A 379 12.27 -19.08 -12.55
C ILE A 379 13.55 -18.62 -13.24
N ALA A 380 14.70 -18.96 -12.67
CA ALA A 380 16.00 -18.87 -13.32
C ALA A 380 16.62 -20.27 -13.39
N ASN A 381 16.97 -20.74 -14.59
CA ASN A 381 17.50 -22.10 -14.80
C ASN A 381 18.99 -22.24 -14.43
N SER A 382 19.42 -21.52 -13.39
CA SER A 382 20.79 -21.55 -12.86
C SER A 382 20.85 -21.00 -11.43
N HIS A 383 21.75 -21.54 -10.63
CA HIS A 383 21.95 -21.14 -9.23
C HIS A 383 22.74 -19.83 -9.15
N PRO A 384 22.30 -18.79 -8.40
CA PRO A 384 22.94 -17.46 -8.27
C PRO A 384 24.46 -17.39 -7.98
N ALA A 385 25.08 -18.51 -7.60
CA ALA A 385 26.49 -18.62 -7.21
C ALA A 385 27.24 -19.78 -7.90
N VAL A 386 26.67 -20.37 -8.96
CA VAL A 386 27.33 -21.43 -9.76
C VAL A 386 27.58 -20.90 -11.16
N ASN A 387 28.85 -20.60 -11.45
CA ASN A 387 29.30 -20.26 -12.79
C ASN A 387 29.24 -21.49 -13.70
N LEU A 388 29.02 -21.29 -14.99
CA LEU A 388 29.12 -22.35 -15.98
C LEU A 388 30.60 -22.77 -16.14
N GLU A 389 30.89 -24.01 -15.75
CA GLU A 389 32.19 -24.65 -16.04
C GLU A 389 32.29 -24.92 -17.55
N LEU A 390 33.24 -24.24 -18.19
CA LEU A 390 33.63 -24.41 -19.58
C LEU A 390 35.16 -24.37 -19.63
N GLU A 391 35.73 -25.07 -20.62
CA GLU A 391 37.17 -25.16 -20.76
C GLU A 391 37.81 -23.80 -21.05
N ASN A 392 39.08 -23.68 -20.68
CA ASN A 392 39.95 -22.55 -21.10
C ASN A 392 40.28 -22.60 -22.61
N ALA A 393 39.49 -23.30 -23.41
CA ALA A 393 39.56 -23.36 -24.85
C ALA A 393 38.65 -22.29 -25.50
N PRO A 394 38.81 -22.03 -26.80
CA PRO A 394 37.79 -21.46 -27.68
C PRO A 394 36.39 -22.09 -27.50
N LEU A 395 35.32 -21.35 -27.86
CA LEU A 395 33.99 -21.96 -27.98
C LEU A 395 33.86 -22.77 -29.28
N LEU A 396 34.59 -22.37 -30.32
CA LEU A 396 34.81 -23.17 -31.53
C LEU A 396 36.25 -22.93 -32.00
N TYR A 397 37.03 -23.99 -32.17
CA TYR A 397 38.34 -23.93 -32.82
C TYR A 397 38.44 -24.99 -33.90
N TRP A 398 38.72 -24.61 -35.15
CA TRP A 398 39.12 -25.60 -36.15
C TRP A 398 39.94 -25.02 -37.30
N THR A 399 40.70 -25.92 -37.92
CA THR A 399 41.68 -25.73 -38.99
C THR A 399 41.80 -27.08 -39.73
N GLU A 400 42.01 -27.23 -41.03
CA GLU A 400 43.27 -26.87 -41.70
C GLU A 400 43.12 -26.54 -43.21
N SER A 401 44.20 -26.00 -43.76
CA SER A 401 44.46 -25.82 -45.19
C SER A 401 45.82 -26.40 -45.58
N TRP A 402 45.93 -27.12 -46.69
CA TRP A 402 47.24 -27.48 -47.29
C TRP A 402 47.39 -26.86 -48.69
N TRP A 403 48.42 -26.02 -48.85
CA TRP A 403 48.72 -25.36 -50.13
C TRP A 403 48.93 -26.42 -51.21
N TRP A 404 48.04 -26.56 -52.20
CA TRP A 404 47.60 -25.46 -53.07
C TRP A 404 46.13 -25.47 -53.54
N LEU A 405 45.16 -26.02 -52.78
CA LEU A 405 43.72 -25.69 -53.03
C LEU A 405 42.69 -26.00 -51.92
N GLY A 406 42.96 -26.88 -50.94
CA GLY A 406 42.04 -27.08 -49.82
C GLY A 406 42.31 -26.09 -48.68
N THR A 407 41.31 -25.30 -48.30
CA THR A 407 41.38 -24.34 -47.18
C THR A 407 40.14 -24.34 -46.32
N ALA A 408 40.33 -24.43 -45.00
CA ALA A 408 39.23 -24.63 -44.08
C ALA A 408 39.65 -24.23 -42.64
N HIS A 409 39.30 -23.02 -42.18
CA HIS A 409 39.53 -22.53 -40.80
C HIS A 409 38.36 -21.63 -40.35
N LEU A 410 37.71 -21.86 -39.20
CA LEU A 410 36.87 -20.86 -38.50
C LEU A 410 37.22 -20.88 -37.01
N LEU A 411 36.98 -19.75 -36.35
CA LEU A 411 37.35 -19.56 -34.96
C LEU A 411 36.33 -18.68 -34.25
N ALA A 412 35.83 -19.10 -33.09
CA ALA A 412 35.03 -18.27 -32.18
C ALA A 412 35.57 -18.42 -30.76
N ASN A 413 36.23 -17.38 -30.25
CA ASN A 413 37.03 -17.46 -29.02
C ASN A 413 36.43 -16.74 -27.81
N ARG A 414 36.62 -17.38 -26.65
CA ARG A 414 36.26 -16.95 -25.29
C ARG A 414 37.50 -16.72 -24.39
N HIS A 415 38.71 -16.84 -24.95
CA HIS A 415 39.91 -17.15 -24.17
C HIS A 415 40.81 -15.94 -23.79
N PRO A 416 41.21 -15.80 -22.51
CA PRO A 416 42.24 -14.87 -22.06
C PRO A 416 43.43 -15.56 -21.36
N ILE A 417 44.54 -15.83 -22.07
CA ILE A 417 45.85 -16.07 -21.44
C ILE A 417 46.95 -15.27 -22.16
N GLY A 418 47.70 -14.46 -21.40
CA GLY A 418 49.02 -13.98 -21.84
C GLY A 418 49.18 -12.48 -22.15
N GLY A 419 48.74 -11.58 -21.26
CA GLY A 419 49.39 -10.27 -21.09
C GLY A 419 49.12 -9.17 -22.12
N ASN A 420 48.29 -9.39 -23.15
CA ASN A 420 47.78 -8.34 -24.04
C ASN A 420 46.28 -8.13 -23.85
N SER A 421 45.84 -6.88 -23.81
CA SER A 421 44.49 -6.46 -23.41
C SER A 421 43.45 -6.50 -24.55
N LEU A 422 43.46 -7.53 -25.39
CA LEU A 422 42.55 -7.70 -26.52
C LEU A 422 42.25 -9.18 -26.80
N ALA A 423 40.99 -9.59 -26.62
CA ALA A 423 40.38 -10.72 -27.32
C ALA A 423 38.84 -10.71 -27.21
N LEU A 424 38.18 -10.25 -28.26
CA LEU A 424 36.91 -10.79 -28.76
C LEU A 424 37.21 -11.15 -30.21
N SER A 425 36.88 -12.36 -30.67
CA SER A 425 37.24 -12.75 -32.04
C SER A 425 36.34 -13.83 -32.63
N SER A 426 35.89 -13.53 -33.85
CA SER A 426 35.36 -14.46 -34.84
C SER A 426 36.29 -14.43 -36.06
N SER A 427 36.57 -15.58 -36.67
CA SER A 427 37.35 -15.67 -37.92
C SER A 427 36.82 -16.79 -38.83
N CYS A 428 37.06 -16.69 -40.14
CA CYS A 428 36.58 -17.62 -41.17
C CYS A 428 37.51 -17.70 -42.40
N ALA A 429 37.60 -18.89 -43.03
CA ALA A 429 38.04 -19.13 -44.40
C ALA A 429 37.65 -20.56 -44.85
N LEU A 430 37.01 -20.71 -46.01
CA LEU A 430 36.51 -21.96 -46.62
C LEU A 430 36.79 -21.86 -48.13
N PRO A 431 37.35 -22.87 -48.86
CA PRO A 431 36.70 -24.17 -49.07
C PRO A 431 37.63 -25.41 -49.25
N VAL A 432 37.09 -26.63 -49.11
CA VAL A 432 37.91 -27.87 -49.12
C VAL A 432 38.23 -28.42 -50.52
N ASP A 433 37.30 -28.43 -51.49
CA ASP A 433 37.59 -28.70 -52.92
C ASP A 433 36.33 -28.49 -53.82
N PHE A 434 36.11 -27.33 -54.46
CA PHE A 434 35.11 -27.22 -55.56
C PHE A 434 35.21 -25.95 -56.45
N THR A 435 34.95 -26.13 -57.75
CA THR A 435 34.55 -25.08 -58.74
C THR A 435 33.48 -25.69 -59.67
N PRO A 436 32.70 -24.93 -60.45
CA PRO A 436 32.18 -23.56 -60.26
C PRO A 436 30.71 -23.39 -60.71
N PHE A 437 29.90 -22.53 -60.06
CA PHE A 437 28.82 -21.80 -60.75
C PHE A 437 28.64 -20.38 -60.15
N ASN A 438 28.53 -19.37 -61.02
CA ASN A 438 28.38 -17.93 -60.71
C ASN A 438 29.57 -17.15 -60.10
N GLY A 439 30.80 -17.67 -60.22
CA GLY A 439 31.93 -16.85 -60.68
C GLY A 439 32.48 -15.74 -59.77
N THR A 440 32.33 -15.81 -58.45
CA THR A 440 33.04 -14.93 -57.51
C THR A 440 33.92 -15.77 -56.56
N PRO A 441 35.25 -15.55 -56.47
CA PRO A 441 36.10 -16.25 -55.51
C PRO A 441 35.82 -15.76 -54.09
N ILE A 442 35.64 -16.67 -53.14
CA ILE A 442 35.53 -16.33 -51.71
C ILE A 442 36.92 -16.46 -51.09
N TRP A 443 37.70 -15.36 -51.17
CA TRP A 443 38.75 -15.07 -50.19
C TRP A 443 38.16 -14.02 -49.25
N TYR A 444 37.82 -14.43 -48.03
CA TYR A 444 37.13 -13.58 -47.04
C TYR A 444 37.86 -13.65 -45.70
N GLU A 445 38.97 -12.91 -45.59
CA GLU A 445 39.57 -12.58 -44.29
C GLU A 445 38.87 -11.33 -43.74
N ASN A 446 38.23 -11.44 -42.58
CA ASN A 446 37.68 -10.30 -41.87
C ASN A 446 37.64 -10.57 -40.36
N GLU A 447 38.58 -9.99 -39.62
CA GLU A 447 38.70 -10.17 -38.17
C GLU A 447 37.91 -9.08 -37.44
N THR A 448 36.95 -9.48 -36.60
CA THR A 448 36.22 -8.53 -35.74
C THR A 448 36.78 -8.57 -34.33
N TYR A 449 37.53 -7.54 -33.94
CA TYR A 449 38.01 -7.35 -32.57
C TYR A 449 37.10 -6.40 -31.79
N SER A 450 36.91 -6.67 -30.50
CA SER A 450 36.18 -5.80 -29.58
C SER A 450 36.79 -5.84 -28.18
N TYR A 451 36.44 -4.87 -27.34
CA TYR A 451 36.92 -4.77 -25.96
C TYR A 451 36.12 -5.72 -25.06
N TYR A 452 36.82 -6.48 -24.22
CA TYR A 452 36.21 -7.46 -23.33
C TYR A 452 35.41 -6.72 -22.23
N PRO A 453 34.12 -7.05 -21.98
CA PRO A 453 33.41 -6.51 -20.82
C PRO A 453 34.12 -6.93 -19.52
N GLU A 454 33.97 -6.18 -18.43
CA GLU A 454 34.62 -6.53 -17.15
C GLU A 454 34.14 -7.87 -16.54
N ILE A 455 33.07 -8.45 -17.10
CA ILE A 455 32.38 -9.67 -16.65
C ILE A 455 32.22 -10.63 -17.85
N ASP A 456 32.60 -11.91 -17.69
CA ASP A 456 32.45 -12.94 -18.73
C ASP A 456 31.07 -13.60 -18.66
N LEU A 457 30.10 -13.05 -19.39
CA LEU A 457 28.73 -13.56 -19.49
C LEU A 457 28.63 -14.99 -20.08
N ASP A 458 29.66 -15.51 -20.74
CA ASP A 458 29.70 -16.91 -21.16
C ASP A 458 30.09 -17.85 -20.00
N THR A 459 30.60 -17.34 -18.86
CA THR A 459 30.87 -18.09 -17.59
C THR A 459 29.90 -17.80 -16.46
N GLU A 460 29.30 -16.60 -16.43
CA GLU A 460 28.48 -16.15 -15.28
C GLU A 460 27.32 -17.12 -14.98
N PRO A 461 26.78 -17.14 -13.75
CA PRO A 461 25.60 -17.92 -13.41
C PRO A 461 24.47 -17.62 -14.39
N SER A 462 24.14 -18.62 -15.21
CA SER A 462 23.26 -18.50 -16.36
C SER A 462 22.73 -19.86 -16.78
N SER A 463 21.61 -19.89 -17.51
CA SER A 463 21.07 -21.11 -18.13
C SER A 463 21.87 -21.53 -19.37
N LEU A 464 21.77 -22.80 -19.76
CA LEU A 464 22.49 -23.35 -20.91
C LEU A 464 21.89 -22.91 -22.25
N GLY A 465 22.73 -22.34 -23.12
CA GLY A 465 22.42 -22.07 -24.53
C GLY A 465 23.16 -23.00 -25.49
N ARG A 466 22.41 -23.73 -26.32
CA ARG A 466 22.92 -24.68 -27.34
C ARG A 466 23.27 -24.04 -28.69
N HIS A 467 23.47 -22.72 -28.74
CA HIS A 467 23.60 -22.02 -30.02
C HIS A 467 24.87 -22.38 -30.80
N MET A 468 25.95 -22.80 -30.14
CA MET A 468 27.16 -23.29 -30.82
C MET A 468 26.94 -24.69 -31.40
N GLU A 469 26.31 -25.60 -30.65
CA GLU A 469 25.88 -26.92 -31.14
C GLU A 469 24.93 -26.82 -32.34
N ALA A 470 23.97 -25.88 -32.31
CA ALA A 470 23.08 -25.61 -33.43
C ALA A 470 23.84 -25.13 -34.69
N LEU A 471 24.81 -24.23 -34.53
CA LEU A 471 25.67 -23.77 -35.64
C LEU A 471 26.51 -24.91 -36.22
N VAL A 472 27.18 -25.69 -35.36
CA VAL A 472 28.01 -26.83 -35.78
C VAL A 472 27.17 -27.91 -36.45
N SER A 473 25.97 -28.18 -35.93
CA SER A 473 25.01 -29.11 -36.56
C SER A 473 24.61 -28.66 -37.96
N GLY A 474 24.36 -27.36 -38.16
CA GLY A 474 24.09 -26.80 -39.50
C GLY A 474 25.28 -26.91 -40.45
N ILE A 475 26.50 -26.64 -39.97
CA ILE A 475 27.74 -26.81 -40.74
C ILE A 475 27.93 -28.28 -41.14
N ASN A 476 27.78 -29.23 -40.21
CA ASN A 476 27.91 -30.66 -40.48
C ASN A 476 26.82 -31.17 -41.44
N ALA A 477 25.57 -30.73 -41.27
CA ALA A 477 24.45 -31.08 -42.15
C ALA A 477 24.61 -30.57 -43.59
N SER A 478 25.33 -29.45 -43.79
CA SER A 478 25.65 -28.94 -45.13
C SER A 478 26.62 -29.82 -45.92
N GLY A 479 27.34 -30.74 -45.25
CA GLY A 479 28.39 -31.55 -45.85
C GLY A 479 29.64 -30.78 -46.26
N LEU A 480 29.76 -29.50 -45.90
CA LEU A 480 30.92 -28.66 -46.19
C LEU A 480 32.14 -29.02 -45.32
N LEU A 481 31.89 -29.44 -44.07
CA LEU A 481 32.88 -29.83 -43.06
C LEU A 481 32.28 -30.91 -42.15
N GLU A 482 33.14 -31.63 -41.45
CA GLU A 482 32.77 -32.52 -40.33
C GLU A 482 33.56 -32.06 -39.10
N ILE A 483 32.91 -31.25 -38.25
CA ILE A 483 33.45 -30.74 -36.98
C ILE A 483 33.04 -31.73 -35.89
N SER A 484 34.01 -32.25 -35.13
CA SER A 484 33.75 -33.25 -34.09
C SER A 484 33.30 -32.60 -32.78
N SER A 485 32.77 -33.40 -31.85
CA SER A 485 32.41 -32.95 -30.49
C SER A 485 33.58 -32.38 -29.69
N ASP A 486 34.82 -32.67 -30.10
CA ASP A 486 36.03 -32.31 -29.36
C ASP A 486 36.61 -30.97 -29.85
N ASP A 487 36.09 -30.41 -30.95
CA ASP A 487 36.56 -29.17 -31.60
C ASP A 487 35.75 -27.92 -31.18
N TYR A 488 34.69 -28.09 -30.40
CA TYR A 488 33.83 -26.99 -29.93
C TYR A 488 33.24 -27.25 -28.55
N GLN A 489 32.86 -26.19 -27.87
CA GLN A 489 32.10 -26.24 -26.63
C GLN A 489 30.61 -26.09 -27.01
N PRO A 490 29.77 -27.13 -26.83
CA PRO A 490 28.41 -27.13 -27.35
C PRO A 490 27.48 -26.12 -26.67
N PHE A 491 27.80 -25.76 -25.43
CA PHE A 491 27.01 -24.90 -24.57
C PHE A 491 27.79 -23.66 -24.16
N CYS A 492 27.09 -22.54 -23.96
CA CYS A 492 27.59 -21.38 -23.23
C CYS A 492 26.46 -20.74 -22.42
N GLY A 493 26.78 -19.80 -21.54
CA GLY A 493 25.80 -19.09 -20.74
C GLY A 493 24.84 -18.26 -21.59
N PHE A 494 23.53 -18.49 -21.46
CA PHE A 494 22.50 -17.84 -22.28
C PHE A 494 21.70 -16.77 -21.55
N ILE A 495 20.89 -17.12 -20.54
CA ILE A 495 20.19 -16.15 -19.71
C ILE A 495 20.91 -16.01 -18.39
N PRO A 496 21.58 -14.89 -18.09
CA PRO A 496 22.18 -14.66 -16.78
C PRO A 496 21.12 -14.72 -15.67
N THR A 497 21.43 -15.34 -14.54
CA THR A 497 20.51 -15.43 -13.38
C THR A 497 20.09 -14.03 -12.91
N SER A 498 21.02 -13.07 -12.93
CA SER A 498 20.75 -11.64 -12.69
C SER A 498 19.71 -11.03 -13.66
N SER A 499 19.67 -11.53 -14.89
CA SER A 499 18.66 -11.14 -15.88
C SER A 499 17.32 -11.82 -15.63
N ALA A 500 17.30 -13.14 -15.39
CA ALA A 500 16.08 -13.89 -15.08
C ALA A 500 15.35 -13.37 -13.83
N LEU A 501 16.10 -13.01 -12.77
CA LEU A 501 15.56 -12.49 -11.51
C LEU A 501 15.37 -10.95 -11.49
N ASN A 502 15.78 -10.26 -12.56
CA ASN A 502 15.81 -8.80 -12.68
C ASN A 502 16.49 -8.10 -11.47
N CYS A 503 17.67 -8.58 -11.07
CA CYS A 503 18.50 -7.97 -10.02
C CYS A 503 19.99 -8.19 -10.27
N ASN A 504 20.85 -7.35 -9.70
CA ASN A 504 22.29 -7.55 -9.68
C ASN A 504 22.67 -8.42 -8.47
N ILE A 505 22.71 -9.73 -8.71
CA ILE A 505 23.06 -10.75 -7.72
C ILE A 505 24.47 -10.50 -7.13
N GLN A 506 25.42 -10.05 -7.95
CA GLN A 506 26.79 -9.79 -7.51
C GLN A 506 26.89 -8.61 -6.53
N GLU A 507 26.00 -7.62 -6.65
CA GLU A 507 25.90 -6.47 -5.73
C GLU A 507 24.96 -6.72 -4.54
N GLY A 508 24.31 -7.88 -4.47
CA GLY A 508 23.32 -8.21 -3.44
C GLY A 508 21.99 -7.47 -3.60
N GLU A 509 21.64 -7.07 -4.83
CA GLU A 509 20.32 -6.49 -5.13
C GLU A 509 19.23 -7.57 -4.98
N ASN A 510 18.15 -7.25 -4.27
CA ASN A 510 17.00 -8.16 -4.13
C ASN A 510 16.28 -8.34 -5.49
N PRO A 511 15.85 -9.57 -5.84
CA PRO A 511 14.99 -9.82 -7.00
C PRO A 511 13.75 -8.93 -7.06
N SER A 512 13.30 -8.59 -8.26
CA SER A 512 12.10 -7.75 -8.48
C SER A 512 10.77 -8.52 -8.40
N PHE A 513 10.79 -9.76 -7.91
CA PHE A 513 9.66 -10.71 -7.93
C PHE A 513 9.22 -11.07 -6.51
N ASP A 514 7.94 -11.34 -6.31
CA ASP A 514 7.38 -11.75 -5.02
C ASP A 514 7.91 -13.12 -4.60
N TYR A 515 8.09 -14.02 -5.57
CA TYR A 515 8.61 -15.36 -5.36
C TYR A 515 9.62 -15.74 -6.45
N ILE A 516 10.68 -16.46 -6.06
CA ILE A 516 11.74 -16.90 -6.97
C ILE A 516 11.99 -18.41 -6.86
N SER A 517 12.28 -19.03 -7.99
CA SER A 517 12.80 -20.39 -8.10
C SER A 517 14.13 -20.30 -8.84
N HIS A 518 15.18 -20.92 -8.31
CA HIS A 518 16.45 -21.07 -9.02
C HIS A 518 16.98 -22.49 -8.87
N SER A 519 17.73 -22.97 -9.85
CA SER A 519 18.32 -24.31 -9.81
C SER A 519 19.15 -24.52 -8.54
N ASN A 520 19.23 -25.76 -8.07
CA ASN A 520 20.10 -26.13 -6.96
C ASN A 520 21.56 -26.22 -7.45
N SER A 521 22.53 -26.03 -6.56
CA SER A 521 23.96 -25.98 -6.96
C SER A 521 24.51 -27.24 -7.64
N TRP A 522 23.84 -28.39 -7.53
CA TRP A 522 24.20 -29.65 -8.20
C TRP A 522 23.37 -29.97 -9.45
N ASN A 523 22.26 -29.27 -9.68
CA ASN A 523 21.48 -29.34 -10.93
C ASN A 523 21.82 -28.17 -11.86
N SER A 524 22.46 -27.13 -11.33
CA SER A 524 22.83 -25.92 -12.07
C SER A 524 24.07 -26.16 -12.95
N PRO A 525 24.11 -25.58 -14.16
CA PRO A 525 23.02 -24.90 -14.85
C PRO A 525 22.08 -25.88 -15.58
N GLU A 526 20.81 -25.52 -15.67
CA GLU A 526 19.77 -26.28 -16.40
C GLU A 526 19.64 -25.75 -17.84
N GLU A 527 18.96 -26.52 -18.71
CA GLU A 527 18.57 -26.07 -20.06
C GLU A 527 17.73 -24.78 -19.98
N HIS A 528 17.88 -23.90 -20.97
CA HIS A 528 17.01 -22.72 -21.09
C HIS A 528 15.53 -23.11 -21.05
N VAL A 529 14.75 -22.37 -20.28
CA VAL A 529 13.32 -22.58 -19.96
C VAL A 529 12.96 -23.94 -19.35
N ALA A 530 13.90 -24.70 -18.80
CA ALA A 530 13.59 -25.98 -18.17
C ALA A 530 12.62 -25.83 -16.98
N LEU A 531 11.68 -26.76 -16.87
CA LEU A 531 10.77 -26.87 -15.72
C LEU A 531 11.11 -28.10 -14.89
N SER A 532 12.30 -28.13 -14.29
CA SER A 532 12.70 -29.18 -13.34
C SER A 532 11.76 -29.24 -12.13
N PHE A 533 11.82 -30.34 -11.36
CA PHE A 533 10.89 -30.65 -10.27
C PHE A 533 10.55 -29.46 -9.36
N LEU A 534 11.57 -28.74 -8.87
CA LEU A 534 11.38 -27.64 -7.93
C LEU A 534 10.67 -26.44 -8.58
N HIS A 535 11.02 -26.11 -9.82
CA HIS A 535 10.36 -25.07 -10.61
C HIS A 535 8.90 -25.44 -10.88
N ARG A 536 8.66 -26.67 -11.37
CA ARG A 536 7.32 -27.17 -11.70
C ARG A 536 6.42 -27.28 -10.47
N LYS A 537 6.92 -27.81 -9.35
CA LYS A 537 6.18 -27.87 -8.09
C LYS A 537 5.76 -26.48 -7.66
N MET A 538 6.69 -25.53 -7.63
CA MET A 538 6.41 -24.15 -7.23
C MET A 538 5.37 -23.47 -8.15
N VAL A 539 5.44 -23.70 -9.47
CA VAL A 539 4.43 -23.22 -10.43
C VAL A 539 3.05 -23.84 -10.14
N LEU A 540 2.98 -25.17 -9.95
CA LEU A 540 1.74 -25.88 -9.62
C LEU A 540 1.16 -25.41 -8.28
N ASP A 541 1.98 -25.23 -7.25
CA ASP A 541 1.56 -24.72 -5.94
C ASP A 541 0.88 -23.35 -6.08
N HIS A 542 1.51 -22.40 -6.79
CA HIS A 542 0.97 -21.05 -6.96
C HIS A 542 -0.26 -21.00 -7.88
N ILE A 543 -0.32 -21.88 -8.89
CA ILE A 543 -1.52 -22.02 -9.72
C ILE A 543 -2.66 -22.61 -8.88
N ILE A 544 -2.50 -23.82 -8.33
CA ILE A 544 -3.57 -24.59 -7.69
C ILE A 544 -4.01 -23.95 -6.36
N LEU A 545 -3.07 -23.70 -5.44
CA LEU A 545 -3.41 -23.17 -4.12
C LEU A 545 -3.89 -21.73 -4.21
N GLY A 546 -3.41 -20.97 -5.19
CA GLY A 546 -3.91 -19.62 -5.50
C GLY A 546 -5.30 -19.61 -6.15
N ASP A 547 -5.87 -20.76 -6.51
CA ASP A 547 -7.21 -20.91 -7.10
C ASP A 547 -8.30 -21.28 -6.09
N GLU A 548 -7.92 -21.54 -4.82
CA GLU A 548 -8.87 -21.76 -3.73
C GLU A 548 -9.62 -20.47 -3.42
N ILE A 549 -10.82 -20.36 -3.98
CA ILE A 549 -11.71 -19.21 -3.89
C ILE A 549 -13.02 -19.66 -3.21
N ALA A 550 -13.55 -18.81 -2.33
CA ALA A 550 -14.85 -19.04 -1.70
C ALA A 550 -15.98 -19.14 -2.75
N PRO A 551 -17.00 -20.00 -2.55
CA PRO A 551 -18.11 -20.12 -3.49
C PRO A 551 -18.89 -18.81 -3.58
N SER A 552 -19.66 -18.62 -4.66
CA SER A 552 -20.42 -17.39 -4.89
C SER A 552 -21.54 -17.14 -3.86
N GLU A 553 -21.99 -18.18 -3.16
CA GLU A 553 -22.96 -18.10 -2.07
C GLU A 553 -22.58 -19.04 -0.92
N LEU A 554 -22.72 -18.56 0.32
CA LEU A 554 -22.54 -19.34 1.55
C LEU A 554 -23.75 -19.14 2.46
N GLY A 555 -24.30 -20.21 3.03
CA GLY A 555 -25.50 -20.11 3.89
C GLY A 555 -26.19 -21.45 4.12
N GLN A 556 -27.22 -21.45 4.98
CA GLN A 556 -28.02 -22.66 5.29
C GLN A 556 -28.77 -23.25 4.08
N GLU A 557 -29.05 -22.42 3.07
CA GLU A 557 -29.74 -22.82 1.82
C GLU A 557 -28.76 -22.98 0.64
N ALA A 558 -27.46 -22.75 0.85
CA ALA A 558 -26.41 -22.89 -0.16
C ALA A 558 -25.68 -24.25 -0.02
N ASP A 559 -24.86 -24.61 -1.01
CA ASP A 559 -24.10 -25.87 -1.01
C ASP A 559 -23.06 -25.96 0.14
N GLN A 560 -22.64 -24.82 0.69
CA GLN A 560 -21.65 -24.73 1.77
C GLN A 560 -22.04 -23.66 2.81
N THR A 561 -21.76 -23.94 4.07
CA THR A 561 -21.99 -23.02 5.21
C THR A 561 -20.71 -22.42 5.77
N LEU A 562 -19.54 -22.99 5.47
CA LEU A 562 -18.25 -22.55 6.01
C LEU A 562 -17.17 -22.66 4.95
N PHE A 563 -16.42 -21.57 4.76
CA PHE A 563 -15.18 -21.56 3.97
C PHE A 563 -14.03 -20.97 4.80
N GLU A 564 -12.89 -21.66 4.90
CA GLU A 564 -11.76 -21.24 5.73
C GLU A 564 -10.46 -21.12 4.93
N TYR A 565 -9.93 -19.90 4.83
CA TYR A 565 -8.59 -19.63 4.32
C TYR A 565 -7.55 -19.85 5.43
N ASN A 566 -7.10 -21.09 5.59
CA ASN A 566 -6.07 -21.47 6.57
C ASN A 566 -4.66 -21.39 5.96
N ASN A 567 -3.68 -20.80 6.67
CA ASN A 567 -2.32 -20.70 6.17
C ASN A 567 -1.50 -21.95 6.53
N PHE A 568 -1.18 -22.75 5.52
CA PHE A 568 -0.18 -23.81 5.60
C PHE A 568 1.02 -23.63 4.65
N GLU A 569 0.90 -22.83 3.58
CA GLU A 569 1.82 -22.92 2.43
C GLU A 569 2.33 -21.57 1.86
N GLY A 570 2.04 -20.43 2.50
CA GLY A 570 2.70 -19.15 2.16
C GLY A 570 2.37 -18.54 0.78
N VAL A 571 1.40 -19.10 0.06
CA VAL A 571 0.85 -18.58 -1.21
C VAL A 571 -0.26 -17.56 -0.94
N VAL A 572 -0.30 -16.46 -1.69
CA VAL A 572 -1.40 -15.48 -1.64
C VAL A 572 -2.69 -16.12 -2.15
N LYS A 573 -3.75 -16.07 -1.33
CA LYS A 573 -5.08 -16.59 -1.65
C LYS A 573 -6.00 -15.50 -2.22
N TRP A 574 -7.04 -15.89 -2.94
CA TRP A 574 -7.95 -14.96 -3.61
C TRP A 574 -9.40 -15.23 -3.22
N ILE A 575 -10.20 -14.16 -3.13
CA ILE A 575 -11.65 -14.23 -2.90
C ILE A 575 -12.38 -13.56 -4.05
N GLY A 576 -13.38 -14.25 -4.61
CA GLY A 576 -14.27 -13.72 -5.65
C GLY A 576 -15.50 -13.05 -5.07
N SER A 577 -16.44 -12.68 -5.92
CA SER A 577 -17.74 -12.20 -5.47
C SER A 577 -18.48 -13.31 -4.73
N THR A 578 -18.86 -13.04 -3.48
CA THR A 578 -19.46 -14.02 -2.55
C THR A 578 -20.52 -13.36 -1.70
N ASP A 579 -21.74 -13.90 -1.73
CA ASP A 579 -22.83 -13.54 -0.82
C ASP A 579 -22.83 -14.48 0.41
N ILE A 580 -22.49 -13.94 1.59
CA ILE A 580 -22.53 -14.64 2.87
C ILE A 580 -23.90 -14.42 3.50
N ASN A 581 -24.78 -15.41 3.34
CA ASN A 581 -26.16 -15.45 3.81
C ASN A 581 -26.27 -16.12 5.20
N SER A 582 -27.50 -16.26 5.71
CA SER A 582 -27.74 -16.71 7.09
C SER A 582 -27.13 -18.08 7.39
N GLY A 583 -26.28 -18.15 8.42
CA GLY A 583 -25.50 -19.34 8.79
C GLY A 583 -24.35 -19.69 7.84
N GLY A 584 -24.00 -18.78 6.92
CA GLY A 584 -22.77 -18.81 6.15
C GLY A 584 -21.65 -18.09 6.90
N THR A 585 -20.44 -18.65 6.86
CA THR A 585 -19.25 -18.07 7.50
C THR A 585 -18.04 -18.15 6.56
N ILE A 586 -17.34 -17.04 6.35
CA ILE A 586 -15.96 -17.05 5.86
C ILE A 586 -15.01 -16.78 7.03
N ARG A 587 -13.93 -17.58 7.13
CA ARG A 587 -12.82 -17.30 8.04
C ARG A 587 -11.51 -17.16 7.29
N ILE A 588 -10.71 -16.18 7.68
CA ILE A 588 -9.36 -15.95 7.15
C ILE A 588 -8.39 -16.07 8.33
N GLY A 589 -7.52 -17.09 8.34
CA GLY A 589 -6.62 -17.36 9.47
C GLY A 589 -7.31 -18.09 10.63
N GLY A 590 -7.77 -19.33 10.40
CA GLY A 590 -8.48 -20.15 11.38
C GLY A 590 -7.58 -20.99 12.31
N GLN A 591 -8.17 -22.03 12.90
CA GLN A 591 -7.60 -22.87 13.96
C GLN A 591 -6.38 -23.70 13.50
N GLY A 592 -5.18 -23.14 13.62
CA GLY A 592 -3.90 -23.87 13.54
C GLY A 592 -3.33 -24.16 14.93
N LEU A 593 -3.03 -25.43 15.25
CA LEU A 593 -2.60 -25.84 16.59
C LEU A 593 -1.29 -25.18 17.08
N PHE A 594 -0.37 -24.82 16.17
CA PHE A 594 0.94 -24.23 16.50
C PHE A 594 1.53 -23.43 15.32
N ASN A 595 0.93 -22.31 14.89
CA ASN A 595 1.57 -21.48 13.88
C ASN A 595 1.25 -19.97 13.98
N ASP A 596 2.29 -19.14 13.87
CA ASP A 596 2.25 -17.67 13.85
C ASP A 596 1.93 -17.10 12.44
N SER A 597 1.50 -18.00 11.54
CA SER A 597 1.39 -17.81 10.11
C SER A 597 0.16 -16.97 9.72
N ILE A 598 0.39 -15.93 8.93
CA ILE A 598 -0.62 -14.95 8.48
C ILE A 598 -1.27 -15.44 7.19
N SER A 599 -2.59 -15.64 7.18
CA SER A 599 -3.37 -15.87 5.95
C SER A 599 -3.59 -14.54 5.22
N GLU A 600 -2.90 -14.29 4.11
CA GLU A 600 -3.14 -13.11 3.26
C GLU A 600 -4.08 -13.47 2.08
N VAL A 601 -5.26 -12.84 2.06
CA VAL A 601 -6.31 -13.00 1.05
C VAL A 601 -6.52 -11.67 0.33
N ARG A 602 -6.69 -11.69 -0.99
CA ARG A 602 -7.00 -10.51 -1.81
C ARG A 602 -8.29 -10.71 -2.61
N THR A 603 -9.10 -9.67 -2.75
CA THR A 603 -10.23 -9.69 -3.71
C THR A 603 -9.73 -9.86 -5.14
N MET A 604 -10.40 -10.68 -5.95
CA MET A 604 -10.09 -10.79 -7.38
C MET A 604 -10.32 -9.46 -8.11
N LEU A 605 -9.45 -9.14 -9.06
CA LEU A 605 -9.31 -7.85 -9.76
C LEU A 605 -10.45 -7.53 -10.76
N CYS A 606 -11.63 -8.13 -10.60
CA CYS A 606 -12.72 -8.17 -11.57
C CYS A 606 -14.03 -7.70 -10.93
N ASP A 607 -14.04 -6.49 -10.37
CA ASP A 607 -15.18 -5.88 -9.66
C ASP A 607 -15.78 -6.79 -8.57
N THR A 608 -14.92 -7.45 -7.78
CA THR A 608 -15.32 -8.39 -6.72
C THR A 608 -16.22 -7.70 -5.69
N LYS A 609 -17.36 -8.33 -5.37
CA LYS A 609 -18.28 -7.90 -4.31
C LYS A 609 -18.45 -8.98 -3.27
N ILE A 610 -17.94 -8.76 -2.06
CA ILE A 610 -18.19 -9.62 -0.91
C ILE A 610 -19.36 -9.00 -0.14
N THR A 611 -20.49 -9.69 -0.06
CA THR A 611 -21.67 -9.21 0.69
C THR A 611 -21.86 -10.03 1.95
N VAL A 612 -21.94 -9.38 3.11
CA VAL A 612 -22.25 -10.02 4.39
C VAL A 612 -23.68 -9.64 4.78
N ASN A 613 -24.60 -10.58 4.57
CA ASN A 613 -26.04 -10.41 4.77
C ASN A 613 -26.48 -10.82 6.18
N ALA A 614 -27.76 -10.66 6.49
CA ALA A 614 -28.33 -10.93 7.81
C ALA A 614 -28.04 -12.37 8.31
N GLY A 615 -27.28 -12.47 9.40
CA GLY A 615 -26.84 -13.75 9.98
C GLY A 615 -25.71 -14.46 9.23
N GLY A 616 -25.09 -13.80 8.25
CA GLY A 616 -23.82 -14.21 7.65
C GLY A 616 -22.62 -13.58 8.40
N GLU A 617 -21.48 -14.27 8.37
CA GLU A 617 -20.31 -13.94 9.19
C GLU A 617 -19.00 -13.90 8.37
N LEU A 618 -18.19 -12.84 8.55
CA LEU A 618 -16.83 -12.75 8.04
C LEU A 618 -15.85 -12.52 9.20
N PHE A 619 -14.97 -13.48 9.45
CA PHE A 619 -13.97 -13.42 10.51
C PHE A 619 -12.55 -13.36 9.96
N LEU A 620 -11.76 -12.40 10.44
CA LEU A 620 -10.32 -12.31 10.19
C LEU A 620 -9.58 -12.62 11.48
N GLY A 621 -8.80 -13.69 11.47
CA GLY A 621 -8.21 -14.30 12.66
C GLY A 621 -9.22 -15.08 13.51
N SER A 622 -8.85 -15.29 14.76
CA SER A 622 -9.58 -16.12 15.72
C SER A 622 -9.70 -15.43 17.08
N PRO A 623 -10.82 -15.60 17.81
CA PRO A 623 -10.96 -15.10 19.19
C PRO A 623 -10.02 -15.77 20.21
N TYR A 624 -9.25 -16.77 19.79
CA TYR A 624 -8.30 -17.52 20.64
C TYR A 624 -6.83 -17.16 20.37
N GLU A 625 -6.54 -16.05 19.68
CA GLU A 625 -5.18 -15.58 19.34
C GLU A 625 -4.38 -16.59 18.48
N GLN A 626 -5.08 -17.52 17.80
CA GLN A 626 -4.51 -18.56 16.94
C GLN A 626 -4.94 -18.36 15.48
N GLY A 627 -3.99 -18.10 14.59
CA GLY A 627 -4.25 -17.74 13.21
C GLY A 627 -4.53 -16.25 13.04
N LYS A 628 -3.77 -15.60 12.14
CA LYS A 628 -3.88 -14.18 11.80
C LYS A 628 -4.44 -14.05 10.38
N GLY A 629 -5.43 -13.20 10.19
CA GLY A 629 -6.14 -13.04 8.92
C GLY A 629 -6.00 -11.65 8.32
N HIS A 630 -5.47 -11.56 7.10
CA HIS A 630 -5.31 -10.30 6.38
C HIS A 630 -6.15 -10.31 5.12
N LEU A 631 -7.10 -9.38 4.99
CA LEU A 631 -7.89 -9.18 3.77
C LEU A 631 -7.51 -7.86 3.10
N ARG A 632 -7.19 -7.92 1.81
CA ARG A 632 -7.07 -6.74 0.95
C ARG A 632 -8.27 -6.64 0.03
N ILE A 633 -8.91 -5.48 0.04
CA ILE A 633 -9.94 -5.09 -0.92
C ILE A 633 -9.22 -4.21 -1.95
N SER A 634 -9.08 -4.72 -3.16
CA SER A 634 -8.33 -4.10 -4.26
C SER A 634 -9.21 -3.17 -5.12
N ASN A 635 -8.59 -2.47 -6.07
CA ASN A 635 -9.24 -1.48 -6.93
C ASN A 635 -10.59 -1.96 -7.51
N ASN A 636 -11.59 -1.08 -7.52
CA ASN A 636 -12.98 -1.33 -7.94
C ASN A 636 -13.75 -2.44 -7.18
N CYS A 637 -13.15 -3.09 -6.18
CA CYS A 637 -13.81 -4.13 -5.38
C CYS A 637 -14.54 -3.53 -4.17
N GLU A 638 -15.58 -4.23 -3.72
CA GLU A 638 -16.44 -3.82 -2.60
C GLU A 638 -16.53 -4.92 -1.54
N LEU A 639 -16.36 -4.54 -0.26
CA LEU A 639 -16.86 -5.33 0.88
C LEU A 639 -18.09 -4.63 1.44
N ILE A 640 -19.24 -5.29 1.43
CA ILE A 640 -20.54 -4.75 1.80
C ILE A 640 -21.05 -5.49 3.03
N GLY A 641 -21.19 -4.78 4.14
CA GLY A 641 -21.78 -5.29 5.36
C GLY A 641 -23.18 -4.76 5.57
N ASN A 642 -24.19 -5.62 5.38
CA ASN A 642 -25.61 -5.28 5.49
C ASN A 642 -26.16 -5.50 6.91
N ASP A 643 -27.37 -4.99 7.15
CA ASP A 643 -28.08 -5.11 8.44
C ASP A 643 -28.15 -6.56 8.92
N GLY A 644 -27.79 -6.78 10.18
CA GLY A 644 -27.75 -8.10 10.82
C GLY A 644 -26.60 -9.03 10.40
N GLY A 645 -25.71 -8.63 9.47
CA GLY A 645 -24.46 -9.36 9.21
C GLY A 645 -23.40 -9.09 10.29
N VAL A 646 -22.34 -9.89 10.31
CA VAL A 646 -21.21 -9.74 11.27
C VAL A 646 -19.87 -9.71 10.53
N ILE A 647 -19.04 -8.68 10.81
CA ILE A 647 -17.63 -8.63 10.39
C ILE A 647 -16.76 -8.40 11.62
N ASN A 648 -15.82 -9.30 11.87
CA ASN A 648 -14.89 -9.24 13.02
C ASN A 648 -13.43 -9.29 12.56
N ILE A 649 -12.61 -8.37 13.06
CA ILE A 649 -11.15 -8.37 12.91
C ILE A 649 -10.52 -8.69 14.27
N TYR A 650 -9.98 -9.90 14.44
CA TYR A 650 -9.35 -10.39 15.67
C TYR A 650 -7.87 -9.98 15.78
N SER A 651 -7.21 -10.33 16.90
CA SER A 651 -5.82 -9.93 17.17
C SER A 651 -4.85 -10.30 16.05
N GLY A 652 -3.91 -9.38 15.78
CA GLY A 652 -2.90 -9.48 14.73
C GLY A 652 -3.46 -9.59 13.30
N SER A 653 -4.76 -9.31 13.12
CA SER A 653 -5.47 -9.42 11.83
C SER A 653 -5.83 -8.04 11.30
N ARG A 654 -6.02 -7.90 9.97
CA ARG A 654 -6.30 -6.60 9.35
C ARG A 654 -7.19 -6.65 8.13
N ILE A 655 -7.95 -5.57 7.92
CA ILE A 655 -8.55 -5.23 6.62
C ILE A 655 -7.78 -4.04 6.03
N VAL A 656 -7.40 -4.14 4.75
CA VAL A 656 -6.79 -3.04 3.98
C VAL A 656 -7.71 -2.69 2.81
N VAL A 657 -8.16 -1.44 2.76
CA VAL A 657 -8.90 -0.86 1.63
C VAL A 657 -7.90 -0.13 0.74
N GLU A 658 -7.56 -0.72 -0.39
CA GLU A 658 -6.57 -0.20 -1.36
C GLU A 658 -7.17 0.95 -2.21
N PRO A 659 -6.38 1.68 -3.02
CA PRO A 659 -6.89 2.77 -3.84
C PRO A 659 -7.99 2.30 -4.81
N GLY A 660 -9.12 3.03 -4.84
CA GLY A 660 -10.30 2.70 -5.64
C GLY A 660 -11.20 1.59 -5.07
N ALA A 661 -10.81 0.96 -3.96
CA ALA A 661 -11.64 -0.01 -3.24
C ALA A 661 -12.64 0.67 -2.28
N THR A 662 -13.73 -0.03 -1.97
CA THR A 662 -14.78 0.50 -1.07
C THR A 662 -15.19 -0.50 0.00
N LEU A 663 -15.20 -0.07 1.27
CA LEU A 663 -15.87 -0.75 2.38
C LEU A 663 -17.21 -0.06 2.66
N ILE A 664 -18.32 -0.77 2.59
CA ILE A 664 -19.66 -0.25 2.84
C ILE A 664 -20.20 -0.92 4.10
N LEU A 665 -20.58 -0.14 5.11
CA LEU A 665 -21.28 -0.62 6.30
C LEU A 665 -22.69 0.01 6.30
N ASP A 666 -23.73 -0.82 6.30
CA ASP A 666 -25.13 -0.40 6.16
C ASP A 666 -26.00 -0.97 7.30
N ASN A 667 -26.29 -0.13 8.31
CA ASN A 667 -26.85 -0.51 9.63
C ASN A 667 -26.08 -1.61 10.39
N MET A 668 -24.91 -2.04 9.89
CA MET A 668 -24.00 -3.01 10.50
C MET A 668 -23.13 -2.40 11.61
N THR A 669 -22.68 -3.22 12.56
CA THR A 669 -21.51 -2.95 13.41
C THR A 669 -20.30 -3.78 12.96
N LEU A 670 -19.20 -3.12 12.60
CA LEU A 670 -17.89 -3.74 12.37
C LEU A 670 -17.14 -3.83 13.71
N HIS A 671 -16.65 -5.01 14.07
CA HIS A 671 -15.93 -5.24 15.33
C HIS A 671 -14.41 -5.35 15.07
N ILE A 672 -13.62 -4.59 15.82
CA ILE A 672 -12.15 -4.55 15.76
C ILE A 672 -11.60 -4.84 17.16
N PHE A 673 -11.02 -6.01 17.36
CA PHE A 673 -10.53 -6.46 18.68
C PHE A 673 -9.11 -5.94 19.00
N SER A 674 -8.55 -6.28 20.16
CA SER A 674 -7.17 -5.92 20.54
C SER A 674 -6.17 -6.23 19.42
N GLU A 675 -5.18 -5.36 19.21
CA GLU A 675 -4.10 -5.53 18.20
C GLU A 675 -4.59 -5.72 16.74
N ALA A 676 -5.86 -5.45 16.45
CA ALA A 676 -6.42 -5.55 15.10
C ALA A 676 -6.41 -4.18 14.38
N THR A 677 -6.28 -4.19 13.05
CA THR A 677 -6.14 -2.97 12.25
C THR A 677 -7.17 -2.87 11.12
N LEU A 678 -7.75 -1.68 10.95
CA LEU A 678 -8.45 -1.28 9.72
C LEU A 678 -7.62 -0.18 9.03
N GLU A 679 -7.09 -0.45 7.84
CA GLU A 679 -6.34 0.53 7.05
C GLU A 679 -7.14 0.99 5.83
N ILE A 680 -7.36 2.30 5.72
CA ILE A 680 -7.95 2.95 4.54
C ILE A 680 -6.84 3.70 3.79
N GLN A 681 -6.35 3.16 2.68
CA GLN A 681 -5.25 3.74 1.91
C GLN A 681 -5.69 4.98 1.12
N THR A 682 -4.72 5.76 0.61
CA THR A 682 -4.98 6.97 -0.19
C THR A 682 -5.82 6.65 -1.42
N GLY A 683 -7.04 7.18 -1.49
CA GLY A 683 -7.99 6.89 -2.56
C GLY A 683 -8.86 5.63 -2.35
N GLY A 684 -8.72 4.93 -1.22
CA GLY A 684 -9.70 3.97 -0.73
C GLY A 684 -10.82 4.66 0.06
N PHE A 685 -12.00 4.03 0.09
CA PHE A 685 -13.23 4.63 0.65
C PHE A 685 -13.88 3.73 1.71
N ILE A 686 -14.43 4.35 2.76
CA ILE A 686 -15.40 3.68 3.65
C ILE A 686 -16.70 4.49 3.72
N HIS A 687 -17.84 3.83 3.49
CA HIS A 687 -19.17 4.42 3.51
C HIS A 687 -19.96 3.91 4.71
N LEU A 688 -20.43 4.83 5.55
CA LEU A 688 -21.27 4.52 6.72
C LEU A 688 -22.73 4.94 6.43
N ARG A 689 -23.60 3.95 6.25
CA ARG A 689 -25.03 4.08 5.92
C ARG A 689 -25.92 3.69 7.09
N ASN A 690 -27.12 4.28 7.15
CA ASN A 690 -28.22 3.88 8.03
C ASN A 690 -27.83 3.61 9.50
N ASN A 691 -26.99 4.47 10.08
CA ASN A 691 -26.48 4.42 11.46
C ASN A 691 -25.44 3.31 11.76
N ALA A 692 -24.71 2.87 10.72
CA ALA A 692 -23.60 1.93 10.85
C ALA A 692 -22.51 2.36 11.86
N ARG A 693 -21.80 1.38 12.40
CA ARG A 693 -20.87 1.55 13.52
C ARG A 693 -19.54 0.83 13.30
N ILE A 694 -18.48 1.42 13.84
CA ILE A 694 -17.18 0.77 14.03
C ILE A 694 -16.96 0.68 15.54
N LEU A 695 -16.77 -0.54 16.04
CA LEU A 695 -16.70 -0.85 17.45
C LEU A 695 -15.35 -1.49 17.80
N PHE A 696 -14.60 -0.83 18.68
CA PHE A 696 -13.31 -1.29 19.15
C PHE A 696 -13.45 -2.07 20.47
N GLU A 697 -12.90 -3.28 20.50
CA GLU A 697 -13.04 -4.26 21.58
C GLU A 697 -11.66 -4.75 22.04
N GLY A 698 -10.80 -3.83 22.45
CA GLY A 698 -9.47 -4.17 22.95
C GLY A 698 -8.48 -3.01 22.99
N VAL A 699 -7.29 -3.31 23.50
CA VAL A 699 -6.13 -2.39 23.52
C VAL A 699 -5.32 -2.51 22.23
N GLU A 700 -4.58 -1.46 21.87
CA GLU A 700 -3.70 -1.44 20.69
C GLU A 700 -4.43 -1.71 19.35
N SER A 701 -5.76 -1.52 19.35
CA SER A 701 -6.60 -1.59 18.15
C SER A 701 -6.58 -0.26 17.39
N GLU A 702 -6.48 -0.31 16.06
CA GLU A 702 -6.15 0.88 15.26
C GLU A 702 -6.99 1.03 13.97
N LEU A 703 -7.45 2.25 13.71
CA LEU A 703 -7.90 2.72 12.39
C LEU A 703 -6.83 3.63 11.77
N ILE A 704 -6.20 3.16 10.70
CA ILE A 704 -5.23 3.95 9.92
C ILE A 704 -5.98 4.64 8.78
N LEU A 705 -6.04 5.97 8.79
CA LEU A 705 -6.70 6.78 7.77
C LEU A 705 -5.69 7.51 6.88
N LYS A 706 -5.71 7.17 5.59
CA LYS A 706 -5.04 7.90 4.49
C LYS A 706 -6.03 8.29 3.38
N GLY A 707 -7.14 7.55 3.24
CA GLY A 707 -8.23 7.79 2.28
C GLY A 707 -9.41 8.61 2.83
N GLU A 708 -10.64 8.23 2.46
CA GLU A 708 -11.87 8.98 2.77
C GLU A 708 -12.90 8.14 3.54
N ILE A 709 -13.36 8.66 4.69
CA ILE A 709 -14.55 8.20 5.42
C ILE A 709 -15.73 9.05 4.98
N GLN A 710 -16.79 8.46 4.41
CA GLN A 710 -18.03 9.15 4.05
C GLN A 710 -19.20 8.65 4.90
N VAL A 711 -19.81 9.53 5.67
CA VAL A 711 -21.08 9.29 6.37
C VAL A 711 -22.22 9.75 5.47
N GLU A 712 -23.12 8.81 5.16
CA GLU A 712 -24.19 9.01 4.18
C GLU A 712 -25.37 9.83 4.72
N GLU A 713 -26.16 10.39 3.82
CA GLU A 713 -27.24 11.35 4.12
C GLU A 713 -28.22 10.81 5.18
N GLY A 714 -28.47 11.58 6.23
CA GLY A 714 -29.35 11.18 7.34
C GLY A 714 -28.83 10.10 8.30
N SER A 715 -27.61 9.58 8.11
CA SER A 715 -27.03 8.53 8.97
C SER A 715 -26.46 9.11 10.28
N ASN A 716 -26.75 8.46 11.42
CA ASN A 716 -26.15 8.78 12.73
C ASN A 716 -25.12 7.71 13.08
N SER A 717 -23.96 7.77 12.44
CA SER A 717 -22.92 6.74 12.52
C SER A 717 -21.99 6.94 13.72
N LYS A 718 -21.44 5.86 14.27
CA LYS A 718 -20.59 5.91 15.47
C LYS A 718 -19.26 5.17 15.29
N ILE A 719 -18.18 5.76 15.80
CA ILE A 719 -16.88 5.11 16.00
C ILE A 719 -16.62 5.13 17.51
N SER A 720 -16.48 3.97 18.16
CA SER A 720 -16.32 3.93 19.62
C SER A 720 -15.73 2.63 20.16
N SER A 721 -15.29 2.65 21.42
CA SER A 721 -14.88 1.44 22.16
C SER A 721 -15.96 0.87 23.08
N VAL A 722 -15.78 -0.39 23.45
CA VAL A 722 -16.45 -1.05 24.58
C VAL A 722 -15.55 -0.97 25.82
N ASN A 723 -16.13 -0.98 27.03
CA ASN A 723 -15.42 -1.09 28.31
C ASN A 723 -14.31 -0.06 28.58
N GLN A 724 -14.36 1.13 27.97
CA GLN A 724 -13.32 2.18 28.06
C GLN A 724 -11.95 1.75 27.53
N SER A 725 -11.89 0.72 26.67
CA SER A 725 -10.67 0.31 25.99
C SER A 725 -10.13 1.43 25.10
N ILE A 726 -8.81 1.67 25.16
CA ILE A 726 -8.14 2.69 24.37
C ILE A 726 -7.90 2.14 22.96
N PHE A 727 -8.47 2.83 21.96
CA PHE A 727 -8.20 2.59 20.54
C PHE A 727 -7.58 3.83 19.90
N LYS A 728 -6.89 3.63 18.78
CA LYS A 728 -6.18 4.67 18.05
C LYS A 728 -6.80 4.95 16.69
N ILE A 729 -6.90 6.24 16.32
CA ILE A 729 -7.15 6.67 14.94
C ILE A 729 -5.89 7.39 14.45
N SER A 730 -5.10 6.76 13.58
CA SER A 730 -3.88 7.34 13.04
C SER A 730 -4.13 8.00 11.69
N ILE A 731 -3.99 9.33 11.64
CA ILE A 731 -4.05 10.13 10.41
C ILE A 731 -2.64 10.18 9.80
N LEU A 732 -2.42 9.39 8.74
CA LEU A 732 -1.12 9.28 8.07
C LEU A 732 -1.10 9.90 6.66
N GLY A 733 -2.26 10.19 6.07
CA GLY A 733 -2.35 10.77 4.73
C GLY A 733 -2.24 12.30 4.72
N THR A 734 -1.63 12.85 3.67
CA THR A 734 -1.64 14.29 3.33
C THR A 734 -2.94 14.74 2.63
N THR A 735 -3.85 13.78 2.36
CA THR A 735 -5.12 13.99 1.64
C THR A 735 -6.30 13.28 2.32
N SER A 736 -6.15 12.93 3.60
CA SER A 736 -7.14 12.22 4.40
C SER A 736 -8.44 13.03 4.53
N LYS A 737 -9.61 12.36 4.52
CA LYS A 737 -10.90 13.06 4.60
C LYS A 737 -11.90 12.33 5.49
N ILE A 738 -12.75 13.12 6.16
CA ILE A 738 -13.96 12.67 6.83
C ILE A 738 -15.11 13.55 6.36
N LYS A 739 -16.04 12.98 5.59
CA LYS A 739 -17.11 13.70 4.90
C LYS A 739 -18.46 13.31 5.47
N ILE A 740 -19.16 14.26 6.05
CA ILE A 740 -20.42 14.06 6.76
C ILE A 740 -21.52 14.75 5.95
N LYS A 741 -22.34 13.97 5.24
CA LYS A 741 -23.38 14.52 4.35
C LYS A 741 -24.49 15.26 5.13
N THR A 742 -25.30 15.98 4.37
CA THR A 742 -26.46 16.74 4.89
C THR A 742 -27.34 15.88 5.79
N GLY A 743 -27.74 16.42 6.95
CA GLY A 743 -28.57 15.71 7.92
C GLY A 743 -27.91 14.51 8.63
N ALA A 744 -26.65 14.20 8.34
CA ALA A 744 -25.91 13.11 8.97
C ALA A 744 -25.09 13.58 10.18
N GLU A 745 -24.76 12.64 11.06
CA GLU A 745 -23.94 12.84 12.25
C GLU A 745 -22.87 11.74 12.36
N LEU A 746 -21.63 12.13 12.68
CA LEU A 746 -20.58 11.21 13.09
C LEU A 746 -20.22 11.46 14.55
N LEU A 747 -20.41 10.45 15.39
CA LEU A 747 -19.95 10.46 16.79
C LEU A 747 -18.70 9.59 16.93
N ILE A 748 -17.57 10.20 17.26
CA ILE A 748 -16.37 9.53 17.76
C ILE A 748 -16.42 9.61 19.29
N GLN A 749 -16.37 8.46 19.98
CA GLN A 749 -16.44 8.43 21.44
C GLN A 749 -15.71 7.25 22.06
N GLY A 750 -14.93 7.50 23.11
CA GLY A 750 -14.58 6.50 24.12
C GLY A 750 -13.08 6.31 24.29
N ASN A 751 -12.49 7.16 25.13
CA ASN A 751 -11.11 7.11 25.60
C ASN A 751 -10.10 6.77 24.49
N ASN A 752 -10.17 7.52 23.38
CA ASN A 752 -9.45 7.23 22.15
C ASN A 752 -8.41 8.29 21.83
N THR A 753 -7.30 7.90 21.21
CA THR A 753 -6.28 8.83 20.72
C THR A 753 -6.43 9.02 19.20
N ILE A 754 -6.69 10.25 18.76
CA ILE A 754 -6.63 10.65 17.35
C ILE A 754 -5.26 11.28 17.11
N ASP A 755 -4.40 10.60 16.36
CA ASP A 755 -2.98 10.95 16.21
C ASP A 755 -2.70 11.42 14.78
N PHE A 756 -2.32 12.69 14.62
CA PHE A 756 -1.85 13.23 13.35
C PHE A 756 -0.33 13.10 13.29
N ALA A 757 0.15 12.33 12.31
CA ALA A 757 1.58 12.22 12.02
C ALA A 757 2.17 13.53 11.46
N GLU A 758 3.50 13.60 11.39
CA GLU A 758 4.22 14.76 10.86
C GLU A 758 3.77 15.09 9.43
N ASN A 759 3.42 16.35 9.17
CA ASN A 759 2.89 16.84 7.89
C ASN A 759 1.54 16.18 7.46
N ALA A 760 0.86 15.45 8.33
CA ALA A 760 -0.43 14.83 8.00
C ALA A 760 -1.56 15.87 7.94
N HIS A 761 -2.44 15.73 6.95
CA HIS A 761 -3.59 16.62 6.77
C HIS A 761 -4.90 15.84 6.73
N CYS A 762 -5.89 16.26 7.50
CA CYS A 762 -7.25 15.73 7.44
C CYS A 762 -8.28 16.82 7.15
N HIS A 763 -9.20 16.58 6.21
CA HIS A 763 -10.30 17.48 5.88
C HIS A 763 -11.64 16.90 6.35
N PHE A 764 -12.21 17.50 7.40
CA PHE A 764 -13.54 17.21 7.92
C PHE A 764 -14.57 18.10 7.21
N ASN A 765 -15.41 17.58 6.32
CA ASN A 765 -16.28 18.41 5.46
C ASN A 765 -17.71 17.89 5.28
N GLY A 766 -18.54 18.66 4.58
CA GLY A 766 -19.97 18.41 4.38
C GLY A 766 -20.87 19.15 5.39
N ASP A 767 -22.17 19.14 5.13
CA ASP A 767 -23.15 19.95 5.90
C ASP A 767 -23.62 19.30 7.21
N GLY A 768 -23.17 18.07 7.49
CA GLY A 768 -23.52 17.31 8.69
C GLY A 768 -22.80 17.79 9.95
N ILE A 769 -22.87 16.96 11.00
CA ILE A 769 -22.31 17.27 12.32
C ILE A 769 -21.24 16.25 12.72
N LEU A 770 -20.05 16.74 13.06
CA LEU A 770 -19.03 15.99 13.77
C LEU A 770 -19.21 16.15 15.28
N LYS A 771 -19.14 15.04 16.02
CA LYS A 771 -19.01 15.03 17.48
C LYS A 771 -17.81 14.19 17.87
N ILE A 772 -16.98 14.73 18.75
CA ILE A 772 -15.89 13.99 19.39
C ILE A 772 -16.06 14.18 20.90
N ILE A 773 -16.08 13.07 21.65
CA ILE A 773 -16.36 13.05 23.09
C ILE A 773 -15.41 12.05 23.76
N ASP A 774 -14.91 12.36 24.96
CA ASP A 774 -14.03 11.47 25.73
C ASP A 774 -12.78 11.05 24.92
N SER A 775 -11.95 12.00 24.46
CA SER A 775 -10.87 11.74 23.49
C SER A 775 -9.59 12.52 23.74
N GLU A 776 -8.45 11.99 23.29
CA GLU A 776 -7.21 12.71 23.12
C GLU A 776 -6.98 12.98 21.62
N ILE A 777 -6.51 14.18 21.26
CA ILE A 777 -6.11 14.52 19.89
C ILE A 777 -4.66 15.01 19.92
N HIS A 778 -3.76 14.21 19.38
CA HIS A 778 -2.35 14.55 19.25
C HIS A 778 -2.05 15.11 17.84
N MET A 779 -1.34 16.24 17.78
CA MET A 779 -0.96 16.90 16.53
C MET A 779 0.55 17.10 16.41
N SER A 780 1.20 16.26 15.61
CA SER A 780 2.64 16.34 15.32
C SER A 780 3.01 17.57 14.47
N ASP A 781 4.31 17.80 14.27
CA ASP A 781 4.81 18.96 13.52
C ASP A 781 4.20 19.10 12.11
N ASN A 782 3.87 20.35 11.76
CA ASN A 782 3.23 20.77 10.51
C ASN A 782 1.90 20.07 10.17
N SER A 783 1.28 19.33 11.10
CA SER A 783 -0.01 18.68 10.87
C SER A 783 -1.16 19.68 10.83
N ILE A 784 -2.17 19.40 10.01
CA ILE A 784 -3.30 20.31 9.77
C ILE A 784 -4.65 19.57 9.81
N ALA A 785 -5.52 20.00 10.71
CA ALA A 785 -6.95 19.69 10.67
C ALA A 785 -7.69 20.81 9.91
N LEU A 786 -8.43 20.48 8.85
CA LEU A 786 -9.29 21.39 8.10
C LEU A 786 -10.75 21.06 8.38
N GLN A 787 -11.42 21.85 9.21
CA GLN A 787 -12.80 21.61 9.65
C GLN A 787 -13.79 22.57 8.96
N ALA A 788 -14.54 22.03 8.00
CA ALA A 788 -15.59 22.72 7.24
C ALA A 788 -17.01 22.22 7.57
N CYS A 789 -17.16 21.16 8.36
CA CYS A 789 -18.44 20.69 8.91
C CYS A 789 -18.66 21.18 10.34
N LYS A 790 -19.92 21.30 10.79
CA LYS A 790 -20.23 21.75 12.16
C LYS A 790 -19.71 20.77 13.19
N SER A 791 -18.99 21.24 14.19
CA SER A 791 -18.25 20.37 15.12
C SER A 791 -18.57 20.69 16.58
N ASN A 792 -18.84 19.64 17.39
CA ASN A 792 -18.99 19.75 18.84
C ASN A 792 -18.00 18.81 19.54
N PHE A 793 -17.12 19.39 20.34
CA PHE A 793 -16.08 18.73 21.11
C PHE A 793 -16.40 18.87 22.59
N LYS A 794 -16.33 17.76 23.33
CA LYS A 794 -16.55 17.74 24.79
C LYS A 794 -15.63 16.73 25.46
N ASP A 795 -15.09 17.05 26.63
CA ASP A 795 -14.22 16.14 27.39
C ASP A 795 -13.02 15.67 26.53
N ILE A 796 -12.35 16.62 25.83
CA ILE A 796 -11.21 16.34 24.94
C ILE A 796 -9.91 16.96 25.49
N ASN A 797 -8.79 16.27 25.31
CA ASN A 797 -7.45 16.86 25.44
C ASN A 797 -6.81 16.99 24.05
N ILE A 798 -6.65 18.22 23.55
CA ILE A 798 -6.04 18.53 22.25
C ILE A 798 -4.64 19.08 22.49
N TYR A 799 -3.59 18.37 22.05
CA TYR A 799 -2.21 18.78 22.28
C TYR A 799 -1.29 18.50 21.08
N GLY A 800 -0.25 19.30 20.92
CA GLY A 800 0.67 19.15 19.79
C GLY A 800 1.91 20.03 19.86
N THR A 801 2.37 20.49 18.71
CA THR A 801 3.46 21.45 18.57
C THR A 801 2.96 22.80 18.04
N SER A 802 3.73 23.87 18.25
CA SER A 802 3.37 25.23 17.79
C SER A 802 3.36 25.41 16.26
N SER A 803 3.82 24.41 15.49
CA SER A 803 3.68 24.36 14.03
C SER A 803 2.37 23.69 13.58
N SER A 804 1.74 22.89 14.44
CA SER A 804 0.47 22.22 14.17
C SER A 804 -0.72 23.19 14.21
N THR A 805 -1.74 22.95 13.39
CA THR A 805 -2.86 23.90 13.23
C THR A 805 -4.22 23.22 13.06
N TRP A 806 -5.18 23.59 13.91
CA TRP A 806 -6.61 23.43 13.65
C TRP A 806 -7.15 24.64 12.86
N LYS A 807 -7.69 24.40 11.66
CA LYS A 807 -8.35 25.42 10.84
C LYS A 807 -9.83 25.14 10.73
N SER A 808 -10.66 26.17 10.82
CA SER A 808 -12.12 26.06 10.81
C SER A 808 -12.77 27.07 9.87
N THR A 809 -13.81 26.64 9.14
CA THR A 809 -14.66 27.51 8.30
C THR A 809 -16.15 27.37 8.58
N SER A 810 -16.51 26.57 9.60
CA SER A 810 -17.89 26.34 10.06
C SER A 810 -17.90 26.23 11.58
N LYS A 811 -19.07 26.41 12.20
CA LYS A 811 -19.20 26.47 13.67
C LYS A 811 -18.47 25.35 14.43
N LEU A 812 -17.64 25.76 15.39
CA LEU A 812 -16.93 24.92 16.36
C LEU A 812 -17.43 25.22 17.78
N ARG A 813 -17.79 24.17 18.52
CA ARG A 813 -18.09 24.20 19.95
C ARG A 813 -17.09 23.30 20.68
N VAL A 814 -16.47 23.80 21.74
CA VAL A 814 -15.56 23.06 22.62
C VAL A 814 -16.00 23.28 24.06
N GLU A 815 -16.19 22.21 24.82
CA GLU A 815 -16.67 22.24 26.21
C GLU A 815 -15.87 21.30 27.12
N ASP A 816 -15.63 21.71 28.37
CA ASP A 816 -14.98 20.89 29.40
C ASP A 816 -13.67 20.20 28.92
N SER A 817 -12.82 20.92 28.18
CA SER A 817 -11.68 20.37 27.40
C SER A 817 -10.34 21.10 27.63
N ASP A 818 -9.22 20.40 27.44
CA ASP A 818 -7.87 20.95 27.40
C ASP A 818 -7.41 21.22 25.95
N TRP A 819 -6.72 22.33 25.71
CA TRP A 819 -6.16 22.71 24.41
C TRP A 819 -4.76 23.32 24.55
N ALA A 820 -3.70 22.56 24.25
CA ALA A 820 -2.31 22.94 24.49
C ALA A 820 -1.44 22.98 23.22
N ARG A 821 -0.68 24.06 23.01
CA ARG A 821 0.32 24.28 21.93
C ARG A 821 -0.18 24.21 20.47
N VAL A 822 -1.40 23.77 20.18
CA VAL A 822 -1.98 23.71 18.82
C VAL A 822 -2.58 25.07 18.42
N MET A 823 -2.20 25.63 17.28
CA MET A 823 -2.81 26.88 16.79
C MET A 823 -4.27 26.66 16.35
N LEU A 824 -5.18 27.57 16.70
CA LEU A 824 -6.56 27.60 16.21
C LEU A 824 -6.74 28.80 15.26
N ASN A 825 -7.22 28.55 14.04
CA ASN A 825 -7.55 29.59 13.07
C ASN A 825 -8.98 29.39 12.55
N ILE A 826 -9.86 30.39 12.67
CA ILE A 826 -11.25 30.28 12.21
C ILE A 826 -11.60 31.44 11.28
N ASP A 827 -12.16 31.14 10.12
CA ASP A 827 -12.76 32.12 9.19
C ASP A 827 -14.19 31.69 8.82
N SER A 828 -15.19 32.24 9.52
CA SER A 828 -16.60 31.94 9.31
C SER A 828 -17.31 32.84 8.29
N SER A 829 -16.57 33.50 7.39
CA SER A 829 -17.10 34.39 6.33
C SER A 829 -18.24 33.79 5.48
N ASN A 830 -18.37 32.46 5.43
CA ASN A 830 -19.45 31.77 4.72
C ASN A 830 -20.74 31.57 5.55
N GLU A 831 -20.72 31.67 6.89
CA GLU A 831 -21.92 31.42 7.73
C GLU A 831 -22.80 32.67 7.99
N ASN A 832 -22.29 33.90 7.76
CA ASN A 832 -23.02 35.17 7.54
C ASN A 832 -24.41 35.36 8.22
N SER A 833 -24.59 35.01 9.51
CA SER A 833 -25.93 35.07 10.14
C SER A 833 -25.97 35.06 11.70
N GLY A 834 -25.36 36.04 12.37
CA GLY A 834 -25.75 36.40 13.75
C GLY A 834 -25.58 35.32 14.84
N ILE A 835 -24.77 34.29 14.59
CA ILE A 835 -24.42 33.21 15.52
C ILE A 835 -22.93 33.27 15.88
N ALA A 836 -22.56 32.74 17.04
CA ALA A 836 -21.15 32.56 17.38
C ALA A 836 -20.59 31.33 16.63
N GLY A 837 -19.58 31.56 15.79
CA GLY A 837 -18.83 30.54 15.08
C GLY A 837 -17.87 29.77 15.98
N LEU A 838 -17.33 30.40 17.03
CA LEU A 838 -16.66 29.70 18.13
C LEU A 838 -17.48 29.75 19.42
N ILE A 839 -17.64 28.61 20.09
CA ILE A 839 -18.15 28.53 21.46
C ILE A 839 -17.14 27.74 22.31
N SER A 840 -16.59 28.36 23.34
CA SER A 840 -15.61 27.80 24.29
C SER A 840 -16.15 27.95 25.71
N ILE A 841 -16.38 26.84 26.42
CA ILE A 841 -16.99 26.83 27.77
C ILE A 841 -16.21 25.87 28.69
N HIS A 842 -15.76 26.35 29.85
CA HIS A 842 -14.98 25.55 30.81
C HIS A 842 -13.73 24.87 30.24
N ASN A 843 -13.07 25.49 29.25
CA ASN A 843 -11.85 24.94 28.68
C ASN A 843 -10.60 25.52 29.34
N ASN A 844 -9.54 24.72 29.39
CA ASN A 844 -8.19 25.16 29.74
C ASN A 844 -7.35 25.22 28.46
N VAL A 845 -6.72 26.36 28.19
CA VAL A 845 -6.03 26.65 26.93
C VAL A 845 -4.63 27.19 27.24
N ASP A 846 -3.60 26.48 26.79
CA ASP A 846 -2.21 26.72 27.19
C ASP A 846 -1.24 26.85 26.00
N GLU A 847 -0.31 27.81 26.07
CA GLU A 847 0.73 28.08 25.05
C GLU A 847 0.21 28.18 23.59
N CYS A 848 -1.00 28.71 23.40
CA CYS A 848 -1.69 28.72 22.09
C CYS A 848 -1.81 30.08 21.41
N ILE A 849 -1.98 30.06 20.09
CA ILE A 849 -2.45 31.21 19.30
C ILE A 849 -3.82 30.87 18.73
N TRP A 850 -4.83 31.65 19.08
CA TRP A 850 -6.21 31.54 18.60
C TRP A 850 -6.55 32.78 17.76
N ASN A 851 -6.63 32.64 16.44
CA ASN A 851 -7.01 33.72 15.52
C ASN A 851 -8.41 33.48 14.95
N LEU A 852 -9.29 34.46 15.14
CA LEU A 852 -10.64 34.47 14.58
C LEU A 852 -10.75 35.64 13.58
N GLU A 853 -11.14 35.33 12.35
CA GLU A 853 -11.35 36.27 11.25
C GLU A 853 -12.82 36.16 10.82
N ASN A 854 -13.53 37.27 10.57
CA ASN A 854 -14.95 37.26 10.17
C ASN A 854 -15.87 36.40 11.09
N THR A 855 -15.55 36.28 12.39
CA THR A 855 -16.10 35.24 13.26
C THR A 855 -16.57 35.80 14.60
N GLY A 856 -17.83 35.55 14.96
CA GLY A 856 -18.37 35.79 16.30
C GLY A 856 -18.01 34.68 17.28
N PHE A 857 -17.87 35.01 18.57
CA PHE A 857 -17.38 34.06 19.57
C PHE A 857 -18.10 34.15 20.92
N LYS A 858 -18.16 33.03 21.63
CA LYS A 858 -18.66 32.95 23.01
C LYS A 858 -17.67 32.17 23.87
N MET A 859 -16.88 32.90 24.66
CA MET A 859 -15.86 32.37 25.57
C MET A 859 -16.32 32.61 27.01
N ILE A 860 -16.73 31.54 27.69
CA ILE A 860 -17.26 31.56 29.06
C ILE A 860 -16.46 30.62 29.96
N ASP A 861 -16.10 31.10 31.16
CA ASP A 861 -15.52 30.27 32.23
C ASP A 861 -14.25 29.48 31.81
N ASN A 862 -13.46 29.99 30.86
CA ASN A 862 -12.22 29.36 30.40
C ASN A 862 -10.99 29.88 31.17
N GLU A 863 -9.93 29.08 31.18
CA GLU A 863 -8.59 29.44 31.66
C GLU A 863 -7.65 29.53 30.45
N PHE A 864 -7.05 30.70 30.22
CA PHE A 864 -6.14 30.97 29.11
C PHE A 864 -4.77 31.32 29.69
N ILE A 865 -3.79 30.42 29.54
CA ILE A 865 -2.42 30.57 30.07
C ILE A 865 -1.45 30.70 28.89
N SER A 866 -0.65 31.76 28.86
CA SER A 866 0.30 32.01 27.77
C SER A 866 -0.33 32.08 26.37
N VAL A 867 -1.62 32.45 26.28
CA VAL A 867 -2.39 32.48 25.03
C VAL A 867 -2.36 33.86 24.36
N ILE A 868 -2.29 33.86 23.02
CA ILE A 868 -2.61 35.01 22.19
C ILE A 868 -3.96 34.77 21.50
N PHE A 869 -5.00 35.44 21.97
CA PHE A 869 -6.31 35.47 21.33
C PHE A 869 -6.47 36.73 20.46
N LYS A 870 -6.79 36.56 19.18
CA LYS A 870 -7.08 37.64 18.24
C LYS A 870 -8.44 37.43 17.61
N SER A 871 -9.25 38.49 17.58
CA SER A 871 -10.54 38.53 16.90
C SER A 871 -10.58 39.74 15.99
N ASN A 872 -10.68 39.49 14.68
CA ASN A 872 -10.60 40.48 13.63
C ASN A 872 -11.86 40.44 12.75
N HIS A 873 -12.38 41.62 12.37
CA HIS A 873 -13.64 41.77 11.62
C HIS A 873 -14.80 40.97 12.23
N HIS A 874 -14.94 40.93 13.55
CA HIS A 874 -15.87 40.01 14.23
C HIS A 874 -17.35 40.28 13.89
N LEU A 875 -18.07 39.22 13.52
CA LEU A 875 -19.47 39.27 13.07
C LEU A 875 -20.39 38.51 14.03
N GLY A 876 -21.42 39.17 14.55
CA GLY A 876 -22.43 38.55 15.41
C GLY A 876 -22.11 38.62 16.91
N PRO A 877 -22.70 37.75 17.75
CA PRO A 877 -22.56 37.84 19.20
C PRO A 877 -21.12 37.51 19.63
N CYS A 878 -20.48 38.48 20.27
CA CYS A 878 -19.10 38.39 20.77
C CYS A 878 -19.08 38.56 22.28
N GLN A 879 -18.69 37.53 23.02
CA GLN A 879 -18.74 37.47 24.49
C GLN A 879 -17.46 36.83 25.05
N LEU A 880 -16.81 37.53 25.99
CA LEU A 880 -15.70 37.06 26.81
C LEU A 880 -16.13 37.26 28.28
N ILE A 881 -16.59 36.19 28.94
CA ILE A 881 -17.24 36.27 30.26
C ILE A 881 -16.57 35.34 31.28
N ASN A 882 -16.19 35.87 32.44
CA ASN A 882 -15.65 35.14 33.60
C ASN A 882 -14.46 34.20 33.28
N ASN A 883 -13.60 34.60 32.34
CA ASN A 883 -12.38 33.85 32.00
C ASN A 883 -11.19 34.32 32.86
N LEU A 884 -10.26 33.41 33.12
CA LEU A 884 -8.91 33.73 33.59
C LEU A 884 -7.98 33.86 32.38
N ILE A 885 -7.20 34.92 32.31
CA ILE A 885 -6.28 35.23 31.20
C ILE A 885 -4.94 35.61 31.80
N GLU A 886 -3.96 34.71 31.71
CA GLU A 886 -2.60 34.89 32.19
C GLU A 886 -1.64 35.06 31.00
N GLY A 887 -0.90 36.17 30.98
CA GLY A 887 0.07 36.47 29.93
C GLY A 887 1.46 35.92 30.21
N THR A 888 2.36 36.06 29.23
CA THR A 888 3.77 35.66 29.37
C THR A 888 4.70 36.76 28.90
N TYR A 889 5.68 37.10 29.73
CA TYR A 889 6.76 37.99 29.31
C TYR A 889 7.65 37.31 28.25
N GLY A 890 7.90 38.00 27.14
CA GLY A 890 8.66 37.50 26.00
C GLY A 890 7.82 37.15 24.77
N ILE A 891 6.50 37.04 24.93
CA ILE A 891 5.56 36.92 23.79
C ILE A 891 5.22 38.34 23.28
N SER A 892 5.25 38.52 21.95
CA SER A 892 4.99 39.81 21.30
C SER A 892 3.50 39.97 20.94
N GLY A 893 2.87 41.01 21.47
CA GLY A 893 1.47 41.35 21.22
C GLY A 893 0.64 41.42 22.51
N ALA A 894 -0.65 41.70 22.37
CA ALA A 894 -1.60 41.63 23.49
C ALA A 894 -2.20 40.23 23.62
N SER A 895 -2.40 39.76 24.85
CA SER A 895 -3.02 38.46 25.14
C SER A 895 -4.44 38.36 24.58
N VAL A 896 -5.19 39.46 24.58
CA VAL A 896 -6.45 39.60 23.81
C VAL A 896 -6.36 40.79 22.88
N THR A 897 -6.61 40.59 21.59
CA THR A 897 -6.75 41.64 20.57
C THR A 897 -8.12 41.58 19.92
N ILE A 898 -8.85 42.69 19.94
CA ILE A 898 -10.13 42.89 19.24
C ILE A 898 -9.94 43.97 18.18
N SER A 899 -10.08 43.64 16.89
CA SER A 899 -9.81 44.55 15.76
C SER A 899 -10.90 44.59 14.68
N GLU A 900 -11.07 45.76 14.06
CA GLU A 900 -11.87 46.00 12.85
C GLU A 900 -13.36 45.59 12.89
N GLY A 901 -13.95 45.39 14.08
CA GLY A 901 -15.36 45.04 14.25
C GLY A 901 -16.18 46.16 14.87
N VAL A 902 -16.57 47.16 14.06
CA VAL A 902 -17.34 48.33 14.51
C VAL A 902 -18.85 48.07 14.64
N GLU A 903 -19.41 47.13 13.88
CA GLU A 903 -20.86 46.86 13.85
C GLU A 903 -21.34 46.01 15.05
N SER A 904 -20.50 45.06 15.49
CA SER A 904 -20.81 44.12 16.56
C SER A 904 -20.10 44.51 17.86
N ASN A 905 -20.87 44.69 18.95
CA ASN A 905 -20.34 45.07 20.26
C ASN A 905 -19.81 43.85 21.02
N VAL A 906 -18.51 43.82 21.33
CA VAL A 906 -17.90 42.77 22.16
C VAL A 906 -18.19 43.01 23.63
N ARG A 907 -18.88 42.07 24.29
CA ARG A 907 -19.08 42.11 25.75
C ARG A 907 -17.93 41.40 26.45
N ILE A 908 -17.14 42.17 27.20
CA ILE A 908 -16.01 41.68 28.00
C ILE A 908 -16.38 41.90 29.47
N SER A 909 -16.79 40.86 30.19
CA SER A 909 -17.24 41.02 31.58
C SER A 909 -16.76 39.95 32.56
N GLU A 910 -16.48 40.36 33.79
CA GLU A 910 -16.14 39.45 34.91
C GLU A 910 -14.80 38.69 34.75
N ASN A 911 -13.98 39.02 33.74
CA ASN A 911 -12.70 38.34 33.48
C ASN A 911 -11.58 38.81 34.42
N ARG A 912 -10.58 37.96 34.63
CA ARG A 912 -9.35 38.27 35.38
C ARG A 912 -8.14 38.19 34.44
N PHE A 913 -7.52 39.32 34.17
CA PHE A 913 -6.29 39.45 33.40
C PHE A 913 -5.10 39.59 34.34
N LEU A 914 -4.17 38.64 34.35
CA LEU A 914 -2.99 38.59 35.22
C LEU A 914 -1.69 38.57 34.40
N GLU A 915 -0.72 39.39 34.81
CA GLU A 915 0.71 39.40 34.43
C GLU A 915 1.06 39.35 32.92
N GLY A 916 1.83 40.33 32.43
CA GLY A 916 2.36 40.28 31.06
C GLY A 916 2.63 41.64 30.40
N VAL A 917 2.79 41.62 29.07
CA VAL A 917 3.13 42.83 28.29
C VAL A 917 1.90 43.70 28.02
N THR A 918 0.89 43.17 27.32
CA THR A 918 -0.37 43.89 27.09
C THR A 918 -1.57 42.97 27.30
N GLY A 919 -2.48 43.34 28.18
CA GLY A 919 -3.62 42.49 28.56
C GLY A 919 -4.68 42.44 27.46
N LEU A 920 -5.28 43.59 27.18
CA LEU A 920 -6.34 43.76 26.19
C LEU A 920 -6.00 44.89 25.22
N SER A 921 -6.05 44.64 23.91
CA SER A 921 -5.93 45.66 22.86
C SER A 921 -7.24 45.76 22.08
N ILE A 922 -7.76 46.98 21.90
CA ILE A 922 -8.99 47.25 21.16
C ILE A 922 -8.66 48.27 20.05
N ILE A 923 -8.85 47.86 18.80
CA ILE A 923 -8.43 48.59 17.60
C ILE A 923 -9.64 48.75 16.67
N ASN A 924 -9.99 49.99 16.31
CA ASN A 924 -11.14 50.31 15.44
C ASN A 924 -12.40 49.45 15.72
N SER A 925 -12.77 49.27 17.00
CA SER A 925 -13.79 48.27 17.41
C SER A 925 -14.72 48.77 18.52
N LYS A 926 -15.89 48.13 18.64
CA LYS A 926 -16.89 48.46 19.66
C LYS A 926 -16.92 47.44 20.80
N ALA A 927 -16.76 47.88 22.05
CA ALA A 927 -16.71 46.99 23.21
C ALA A 927 -17.39 47.54 24.47
N THR A 928 -17.91 46.65 25.31
CA THR A 928 -18.46 46.94 26.64
C THR A 928 -17.67 46.18 27.70
N LEU A 929 -17.02 46.90 28.61
CA LEU A 929 -16.16 46.34 29.66
C LEU A 929 -16.81 46.54 31.03
N SER A 930 -17.22 45.46 31.69
CA SER A 930 -17.76 45.49 33.05
C SER A 930 -17.14 44.47 33.99
N CYS A 931 -16.85 44.85 35.23
CA CYS A 931 -16.42 43.93 36.29
C CYS A 931 -15.13 43.13 36.03
N ASN A 932 -14.28 43.55 35.09
CA ASN A 932 -13.00 42.89 34.83
C ASN A 932 -11.94 43.33 35.84
N GLN A 933 -10.97 42.46 36.16
CA GLN A 933 -9.77 42.78 36.93
C GLN A 933 -8.53 42.71 36.02
N PHE A 934 -7.67 43.72 36.07
CA PHE A 934 -6.39 43.76 35.37
C PHE A 934 -5.25 44.00 36.38
N GLU A 935 -4.32 43.05 36.47
CA GLU A 935 -3.25 43.09 37.46
C GLU A 935 -1.90 42.59 36.91
N GLY A 936 -0.82 43.33 37.16
CA GLY A 936 0.55 42.92 36.80
C GLY A 936 0.99 43.19 35.35
N TRP A 937 0.28 44.01 34.57
CA TRP A 937 0.60 44.27 33.16
C TRP A 937 1.54 45.47 32.94
N ASP A 938 2.38 45.44 31.90
CA ASP A 938 3.06 46.65 31.40
C ASP A 938 2.01 47.66 30.86
N THR A 939 1.09 47.21 30.01
CA THR A 939 -0.13 47.96 29.62
C THR A 939 -1.37 47.09 29.85
N ALA A 940 -2.24 47.45 30.80
CA ALA A 940 -3.44 46.65 31.06
C ALA A 940 -4.46 46.68 29.92
N ILE A 941 -4.81 47.88 29.42
CA ILE A 941 -5.63 48.04 28.21
C ILE A 941 -5.00 49.07 27.26
N HIS A 942 -4.86 48.69 25.99
CA HIS A 942 -4.43 49.53 24.89
C HIS A 942 -5.61 49.81 23.94
N PHE A 943 -5.89 51.09 23.67
CA PHE A 943 -6.95 51.51 22.76
C PHE A 943 -6.36 52.24 21.57
N LYS A 944 -6.67 51.76 20.36
CA LYS A 944 -6.20 52.34 19.10
C LYS A 944 -7.36 52.71 18.18
N ASP A 945 -7.16 53.76 17.37
CA ASP A 945 -8.07 54.19 16.31
C ASP A 945 -9.52 54.46 16.80
N LYS A 946 -10.53 54.36 15.93
CA LYS A 946 -11.93 54.76 16.22
C LYS A 946 -12.70 53.75 17.09
N SER A 947 -12.09 53.30 18.18
CA SER A 947 -12.67 52.35 19.12
C SER A 947 -13.71 52.97 20.05
N ILE A 948 -14.92 52.40 20.10
CA ILE A 948 -16.02 52.86 20.98
C ILE A 948 -16.10 51.92 22.18
N VAL A 949 -15.63 52.39 23.34
CA VAL A 949 -15.51 51.53 24.54
C VAL A 949 -16.36 52.07 25.69
N TYR A 950 -17.30 51.25 26.15
CA TYR A 950 -18.18 51.53 27.26
C TYR A 950 -17.61 50.98 28.56
N MET A 951 -17.25 51.87 29.48
CA MET A 951 -16.75 51.55 30.82
C MET A 951 -17.63 52.19 31.91
N ASN A 952 -18.92 52.39 31.62
CA ASN A 952 -19.87 52.92 32.59
C ASN A 952 -21.25 52.20 32.61
N PRO A 953 -21.94 52.17 33.78
CA PRO A 953 -23.17 51.39 33.95
C PRO A 953 -24.31 51.78 33.02
N LEU A 954 -24.38 53.06 32.61
CA LEU A 954 -25.39 53.57 31.67
C LEU A 954 -25.35 52.87 30.31
N ASN A 955 -24.20 52.32 29.92
CA ASN A 955 -24.00 51.57 28.67
C ASN A 955 -23.61 50.10 28.93
N GLY A 956 -23.90 49.56 30.13
CA GLY A 956 -23.61 48.17 30.51
C GLY A 956 -22.14 47.86 30.90
N GLY A 957 -21.27 48.87 30.94
CA GLY A 957 -19.88 48.76 31.39
C GLY A 957 -19.70 49.14 32.87
N GLY A 958 -18.44 49.31 33.29
CA GLY A 958 -18.08 49.87 34.59
C GLY A 958 -17.70 48.83 35.66
N TYR A 959 -17.38 49.30 36.87
CA TYR A 959 -16.91 48.46 37.98
C TYR A 959 -15.60 47.66 37.72
N ASN A 960 -14.84 48.01 36.68
CA ASN A 960 -13.55 47.37 36.39
C ASN A 960 -12.50 47.76 37.44
N ARG A 961 -11.54 46.87 37.71
CA ARG A 961 -10.47 47.06 38.69
C ARG A 961 -9.11 46.96 38.02
N PHE A 962 -8.22 47.90 38.32
CA PHE A 962 -6.85 47.93 37.83
C PHE A 962 -5.91 48.04 39.03
N ASN A 963 -4.87 47.21 39.11
CA ASN A 963 -3.91 47.23 40.21
C ASN A 963 -2.52 46.76 39.75
N SER A 964 -1.44 47.26 40.34
CA SER A 964 -0.07 46.81 40.08
C SER A 964 0.34 46.75 38.59
N ASN A 965 -0.25 47.57 37.72
CA ASN A 965 0.12 47.66 36.30
C ASN A 965 1.05 48.86 36.06
N ARG A 966 1.97 48.81 35.10
CA ARG A 966 2.81 49.98 34.79
C ARG A 966 1.98 51.11 34.15
N VAL A 967 1.13 50.77 33.18
CA VAL A 967 0.10 51.64 32.60
C VAL A 967 -1.27 50.96 32.73
N HIS A 968 -2.30 51.66 33.25
CA HIS A 968 -3.66 51.10 33.25
C HIS A 968 -4.32 51.23 31.87
N LEU A 969 -4.43 52.46 31.34
CA LEU A 969 -5.04 52.73 30.03
C LEU A 969 -4.03 53.44 29.12
N GLU A 970 -3.72 52.84 27.98
CA GLU A 970 -2.89 53.43 26.93
C GLU A 970 -3.75 53.80 25.73
N LEU A 971 -3.64 55.04 25.24
CA LEU A 971 -4.46 55.62 24.18
C LEU A 971 -3.57 55.96 22.98
N ASP A 972 -3.78 55.34 21.82
CA ASP A 972 -2.97 55.55 20.62
C ASP A 972 -3.86 56.02 19.44
N GLU A 973 -3.90 57.34 19.24
CA GLU A 973 -4.77 58.04 18.29
C GLU A 973 -6.27 57.68 18.40
N SER A 974 -6.69 57.24 19.60
CA SER A 974 -7.99 56.61 19.80
C SER A 974 -9.12 57.57 20.20
N SER A 975 -10.35 57.05 20.18
CA SER A 975 -11.50 57.74 20.77
C SER A 975 -11.56 57.51 22.29
N ILE A 976 -11.98 58.52 23.05
CA ILE A 976 -12.00 58.42 24.52
C ILE A 976 -12.97 57.33 25.03
N PRO A 977 -12.55 56.47 25.98
CA PRO A 977 -13.43 55.51 26.62
C PRO A 977 -14.48 56.22 27.50
N LEU A 978 -15.71 55.71 27.49
CA LEU A 978 -16.84 56.24 28.27
C LEU A 978 -16.72 55.81 29.74
N LEU A 979 -15.90 56.55 30.48
CA LEU A 979 -15.60 56.33 31.90
C LEU A 979 -16.55 57.05 32.85
N ASP A 980 -17.29 58.08 32.41
CA ASP A 980 -18.03 58.95 33.33
C ASP A 980 -19.15 58.22 34.09
N LEU A 981 -19.23 58.46 35.42
CA LEU A 981 -20.03 57.71 36.40
C LEU A 981 -19.75 56.18 36.39
N GLY A 982 -18.55 55.78 35.96
CA GLY A 982 -18.20 54.39 35.64
C GLY A 982 -18.01 53.45 36.82
N MET A 983 -17.79 53.98 38.04
CA MET A 983 -17.49 53.21 39.25
C MET A 983 -16.27 52.27 39.11
N ASN A 984 -15.36 52.55 38.16
CA ASN A 984 -14.11 51.81 38.02
C ASN A 984 -13.14 52.19 39.14
N ASN A 985 -12.20 51.28 39.43
CA ASN A 985 -11.21 51.40 40.50
C ASN A 985 -9.80 51.30 39.90
N PHE A 986 -9.11 52.44 39.86
CA PHE A 986 -7.72 52.55 39.42
C PHE A 986 -6.81 52.58 40.65
N GLY A 987 -6.20 51.44 40.94
CA GLY A 987 -5.33 51.18 42.09
C GLY A 987 -3.89 51.63 41.88
N SER A 988 -2.93 50.84 42.37
CA SER A 988 -1.51 51.16 42.21
C SER A 988 -1.07 51.06 40.75
N ASN A 989 -0.26 52.02 40.30
CA ASN A 989 0.39 51.98 38.99
C ASN A 989 1.90 52.19 39.11
N GLY A 990 2.65 51.60 38.19
CA GLY A 990 4.11 51.73 38.11
C GLY A 990 4.59 52.98 37.38
N MET A 991 3.75 53.59 36.54
CA MET A 991 4.09 54.79 35.76
C MET A 991 2.90 55.75 35.59
N TYR A 992 1.81 55.31 34.97
CA TYR A 992 0.64 56.14 34.71
C TYR A 992 -0.68 55.37 34.85
N SER A 993 -1.72 56.04 35.31
CA SER A 993 -3.10 55.56 35.19
C SER A 993 -3.64 55.72 33.76
N ILE A 994 -3.28 56.80 33.07
CA ILE A 994 -3.64 57.01 31.66
C ILE A 994 -2.45 57.63 30.90
N SER A 995 -2.04 57.06 29.77
CA SER A 995 -1.01 57.66 28.91
C SER A 995 -1.29 57.53 27.42
N GLY A 996 -0.60 58.32 26.61
CA GLY A 996 -0.60 58.23 25.15
C GLY A 996 -1.02 59.51 24.42
N HIS A 997 -1.67 59.33 23.28
CA HIS A 997 -1.92 60.34 22.25
C HIS A 997 -3.39 60.31 21.81
N LEU A 998 -4.06 61.47 21.83
CA LEU A 998 -5.48 61.62 21.45
C LEU A 998 -5.68 62.76 20.46
N ASN A 999 -6.61 62.62 19.51
CA ASN A 999 -7.05 63.75 18.72
C ASN A 999 -8.02 64.61 19.55
N TRP A 1000 -7.49 65.66 20.20
CA TRP A 1000 -8.19 66.41 21.24
C TRP A 1000 -8.22 67.93 20.96
N ASP A 1001 -9.29 68.61 21.40
CA ASP A 1001 -9.41 70.06 21.23
C ASP A 1001 -8.47 70.81 22.19
N CYS A 1002 -7.71 71.75 21.62
CA CYS A 1002 -6.51 72.37 22.16
C CYS A 1002 -6.68 73.12 23.49
N ASN A 1003 -7.93 73.45 23.87
CA ASN A 1003 -8.26 74.18 25.10
C ASN A 1003 -9.34 73.46 25.95
N SER A 1004 -9.57 72.18 25.71
CA SER A 1004 -10.61 71.40 26.41
C SER A 1004 -10.03 70.48 27.48
N THR A 1005 -10.68 70.39 28.64
CA THR A 1005 -10.29 69.53 29.77
C THR A 1005 -11.13 68.27 29.78
N TRP A 1006 -10.51 67.09 29.87
CA TRP A 1006 -11.27 65.84 30.01
C TRP A 1006 -11.75 65.70 31.45
N THR A 1007 -13.05 65.87 31.69
CA THR A 1007 -13.65 65.70 33.03
C THR A 1007 -14.20 64.29 33.20
N ILE A 1008 -13.87 63.63 34.31
CA ILE A 1008 -14.31 62.27 34.65
C ILE A 1008 -14.82 62.24 36.09
N GLN A 1009 -16.09 61.89 36.30
CA GLN A 1009 -16.70 61.78 37.62
C GLN A 1009 -16.97 60.31 38.01
N GLY A 1010 -17.13 60.04 39.30
CA GLY A 1010 -17.69 58.78 39.79
C GLY A 1010 -16.82 57.53 39.59
N ASN A 1011 -15.50 57.70 39.48
CA ASN A 1011 -14.51 56.63 39.49
C ASN A 1011 -13.55 56.82 40.67
N TYR A 1012 -12.97 55.74 41.17
CA TYR A 1012 -11.96 55.78 42.23
C TYR A 1012 -10.55 55.75 41.63
N TRP A 1013 -9.68 56.64 42.11
CA TRP A 1013 -8.28 56.73 41.74
C TRP A 1013 -7.45 56.71 43.03
N LEU A 1014 -6.51 55.77 43.14
CA LEU A 1014 -5.54 55.73 44.22
C LEU A 1014 -4.51 56.85 44.00
N ASN A 1015 -4.23 57.62 45.06
CA ASN A 1015 -3.31 58.76 44.96
C ASN A 1015 -1.93 58.33 44.44
N GLY A 1016 -1.45 58.99 43.39
CA GLY A 1016 -0.03 58.97 43.04
C GLY A 1016 0.81 59.51 44.20
N ASP A 1017 2.00 58.93 44.39
CA ASP A 1017 2.78 59.16 45.61
C ASP A 1017 3.21 60.63 45.77
N SER A 1018 3.05 61.15 46.98
CA SER A 1018 3.15 62.58 47.32
C SER A 1018 4.59 63.10 47.44
N SER A 1019 5.54 62.47 46.75
CA SER A 1019 6.99 62.65 46.95
C SER A 1019 7.66 63.71 46.07
N TYR A 1020 6.92 64.42 45.21
CA TYR A 1020 7.51 65.39 44.26
C TYR A 1020 6.81 66.77 44.17
N ASN A 1021 6.40 67.36 45.30
CA ASN A 1021 6.22 68.83 45.36
C ASN A 1021 6.20 69.41 46.79
N SER A 1022 7.38 69.68 47.36
CA SER A 1022 7.49 70.56 48.55
C SER A 1022 7.52 72.04 48.09
N GLY A 1023 6.36 72.60 47.74
CA GLY A 1023 6.30 73.79 46.87
C GLY A 1023 5.13 74.77 47.04
N ASN A 1024 4.75 75.10 48.29
CA ASN A 1024 4.03 76.34 48.67
C ASN A 1024 2.52 76.51 48.36
N ASN A 1025 1.82 77.10 49.34
CA ASN A 1025 0.48 77.74 49.32
C ASN A 1025 -0.73 76.96 48.77
N GLY A 1026 -1.69 76.70 49.66
CA GLY A 1026 -2.94 76.01 49.31
C GLY A 1026 -4.05 76.91 48.78
N THR A 1027 -4.77 76.40 47.79
CA THR A 1027 -6.24 76.50 47.61
C THR A 1027 -6.66 75.36 46.67
N THR A 1028 -7.86 74.81 46.87
CA THR A 1028 -8.45 73.65 46.15
C THR A 1028 -7.60 72.37 46.11
N ASN A 1029 -8.06 71.32 46.78
CA ASN A 1029 -7.58 69.94 46.55
C ASN A 1029 -8.11 69.45 45.20
N SER A 1030 -7.43 69.78 44.10
CA SER A 1030 -7.60 69.04 42.84
C SER A 1030 -6.98 67.66 43.00
N PHE A 1031 -7.77 66.61 42.83
CA PHE A 1031 -7.24 65.27 42.67
C PHE A 1031 -6.50 65.21 41.33
N GLN A 1032 -5.20 64.88 41.35
CA GLN A 1032 -4.42 64.68 40.13
C GLN A 1032 -4.29 63.17 39.84
N VAL A 1033 -4.71 62.77 38.64
CA VAL A 1033 -4.45 61.44 38.09
C VAL A 1033 -2.98 61.38 37.67
N SER A 1034 -2.31 60.23 37.85
CA SER A 1034 -1.01 60.00 37.20
C SER A 1034 -1.24 59.83 35.69
N SER A 1035 -1.02 60.88 34.90
CA SER A 1035 -1.28 60.86 33.46
C SER A 1035 -0.20 61.50 32.60
N SER A 1036 -0.03 60.98 31.39
CA SER A 1036 0.86 61.52 30.35
C SER A 1036 0.15 61.45 29.01
N LEU A 1037 -0.73 62.41 28.75
CA LEU A 1037 -1.54 62.50 27.53
C LEU A 1037 -1.15 63.72 26.70
N TYR A 1038 -1.01 63.51 25.39
CA TYR A 1038 -0.68 64.54 24.41
C TYR A 1038 -1.71 64.60 23.29
N THR A 1039 -1.96 65.79 22.75
CA THR A 1039 -2.86 65.94 21.59
C THR A 1039 -2.14 65.70 20.26
N THR A 1040 -2.78 64.97 19.35
CA THR A 1040 -2.36 64.78 17.95
C THR A 1040 -3.04 65.76 16.99
N ASN A 1041 -3.88 66.66 17.51
CA ASN A 1041 -4.50 67.70 16.71
C ASN A 1041 -3.44 68.65 16.12
N ASN A 1042 -3.43 68.80 14.79
CA ASN A 1042 -2.46 69.60 14.04
C ASN A 1042 -2.36 71.08 14.51
N GLU A 1043 -3.40 71.63 15.13
CA GLU A 1043 -3.38 73.02 15.64
C GLU A 1043 -2.59 73.19 16.95
N CYS A 1044 -2.30 72.09 17.66
CA CYS A 1044 -1.67 72.09 18.98
C CYS A 1044 -0.81 70.85 19.26
N LEU A 1045 -0.29 70.21 18.21
CA LEU A 1045 0.41 68.92 18.24
C LEU A 1045 1.47 68.84 19.35
N GLY A 1046 1.32 67.87 20.25
CA GLY A 1046 2.22 67.65 21.39
C GLY A 1046 1.90 68.48 22.65
N ASN A 1047 0.84 69.29 22.67
CA ASN A 1047 0.34 69.89 23.92
C ASN A 1047 -0.20 68.81 24.86
N VAL A 1048 0.01 69.00 26.17
CA VAL A 1048 -0.53 68.12 27.22
C VAL A 1048 -2.04 68.29 27.35
N ILE A 1049 -2.77 67.19 27.56
CA ILE A 1049 -4.21 67.18 27.81
C ILE A 1049 -4.47 67.15 29.33
N ASP A 1050 -5.13 68.18 29.85
CA ASP A 1050 -5.54 68.24 31.26
C ASP A 1050 -6.72 67.30 31.55
N ILE A 1051 -6.60 66.49 32.60
CA ILE A 1051 -7.67 65.64 33.14
C ILE A 1051 -8.15 66.22 34.48
N ASN A 1052 -9.45 66.44 34.62
CA ASN A 1052 -10.08 66.85 35.87
C ASN A 1052 -10.93 65.69 36.42
N VAL A 1053 -10.62 65.22 37.64
CA VAL A 1053 -11.36 64.11 38.25
C VAL A 1053 -12.11 64.51 39.52
N GLU A 1054 -13.41 64.20 39.55
CA GLU A 1054 -14.25 64.34 40.74
C GLU A 1054 -14.37 62.97 41.41
N SER A 1055 -13.42 62.69 42.31
CA SER A 1055 -13.31 61.43 43.04
C SER A 1055 -14.22 61.41 44.28
N PRO A 1056 -15.25 60.55 44.34
CA PRO A 1056 -15.97 60.28 45.58
C PRO A 1056 -15.11 59.46 46.56
N ASN A 1057 -15.45 59.52 47.85
CA ASN A 1057 -14.90 58.63 48.89
C ASN A 1057 -14.90 57.15 48.44
N PRO A 1058 -13.94 56.32 48.89
CA PRO A 1058 -13.67 54.97 48.37
C PRO A 1058 -14.95 54.18 48.09
N VAL A 1059 -15.25 54.05 46.80
CA VAL A 1059 -16.46 53.38 46.32
C VAL A 1059 -16.26 51.89 46.54
N ILE A 1060 -17.12 51.28 47.35
CA ILE A 1060 -17.17 49.83 47.50
C ILE A 1060 -17.52 49.22 46.14
N THR A 1061 -16.49 48.76 45.42
CA THR A 1061 -16.59 48.22 44.06
C THR A 1061 -17.12 46.79 44.08
N ILE A 1062 -18.29 46.57 44.70
CA ILE A 1062 -19.02 45.31 44.57
C ILE A 1062 -19.59 45.28 43.16
N CYS A 1063 -19.16 44.30 42.37
CA CYS A 1063 -19.82 43.97 41.13
C CYS A 1063 -21.27 43.59 41.40
N PRO A 1064 -22.25 44.31 40.83
CA PRO A 1064 -23.64 43.92 40.96
C PRO A 1064 -23.82 42.55 40.29
N THR A 1065 -24.30 41.56 41.06
CA THR A 1065 -24.50 40.19 40.57
C THR A 1065 -25.62 40.15 39.54
N GLY A 1066 -25.24 40.28 38.26
CA GLY A 1066 -26.09 40.08 37.09
C GLY A 1066 -26.86 41.32 36.59
N PRO A 1067 -26.73 41.68 35.29
CA PRO A 1067 -27.75 42.48 34.62
C PRO A 1067 -28.96 41.60 34.28
N THR A 1068 -30.14 41.97 34.77
CA THR A 1068 -31.40 41.41 34.28
C THR A 1068 -31.71 41.97 32.90
N THR A 1069 -31.53 41.19 31.84
CA THR A 1069 -32.21 41.43 30.56
C THR A 1069 -33.60 40.78 30.60
N GLU A 1070 -34.61 41.49 30.11
CA GLU A 1070 -35.94 40.92 29.86
C GLU A 1070 -35.90 40.02 28.62
N ASP A 1071 -36.83 39.06 28.56
CA ASP A 1071 -36.78 37.81 27.79
C ASP A 1071 -35.59 36.88 28.16
N ASP A 1072 -35.78 35.61 28.54
CA ASP A 1072 -36.94 34.72 28.44
C ASP A 1072 -37.26 33.91 29.72
N GLY A 1073 -38.49 33.39 29.81
CA GLY A 1073 -39.14 33.16 31.11
C GLY A 1073 -38.86 31.83 31.81
N LYS A 1074 -38.32 31.88 33.04
CA LYS A 1074 -38.80 31.07 34.19
C LYS A 1074 -38.39 31.66 35.54
N LYS A 1075 -39.38 31.89 36.41
CA LYS A 1075 -39.20 32.35 37.80
C LYS A 1075 -38.26 31.46 38.60
N LYS A 1076 -37.37 32.06 39.39
CA LYS A 1076 -37.16 31.61 40.77
C LYS A 1076 -37.08 32.80 41.74
N ILE A 1077 -37.93 32.73 42.76
CA ILE A 1077 -38.06 33.72 43.83
C ILE A 1077 -36.97 33.45 44.87
N LEU A 1078 -36.30 34.48 45.35
CA LEU A 1078 -35.72 34.47 46.71
C LEU A 1078 -36.02 35.81 47.40
N VAL A 1079 -37.06 35.77 48.24
CA VAL A 1079 -37.49 36.86 49.11
C VAL A 1079 -36.74 36.76 50.44
N ASN A 1080 -36.23 37.89 50.93
CA ASN A 1080 -35.81 38.18 52.30
C ASN A 1080 -35.11 37.06 53.11
N SER A 1081 -33.79 37.12 53.20
CA SER A 1081 -33.02 36.54 54.31
C SER A 1081 -31.89 37.48 54.73
N ILE A 1082 -31.77 37.76 56.03
CA ILE A 1082 -30.60 38.44 56.63
C ILE A 1082 -30.05 37.49 57.70
N PHE A 1083 -28.72 37.39 57.78
CA PHE A 1083 -28.02 36.61 58.78
C PHE A 1083 -27.64 37.46 59.99
N ASP A 1084 -27.68 36.87 61.19
CA ASP A 1084 -27.04 37.45 62.37
C ASP A 1084 -25.51 37.30 62.34
N SER A 1085 -24.81 37.89 63.31
CA SER A 1085 -23.35 37.81 63.45
C SER A 1085 -22.82 36.41 63.82
N SER A 1086 -23.67 35.38 63.81
CA SER A 1086 -23.34 33.96 63.99
C SER A 1086 -23.77 33.11 62.79
N GLY A 1087 -24.24 33.72 61.69
CA GLY A 1087 -24.61 33.01 60.46
C GLY A 1087 -25.99 32.35 60.48
N ARG A 1088 -26.93 32.78 61.34
CA ARG A 1088 -28.31 32.24 61.36
C ARG A 1088 -29.31 33.20 60.73
N ILE A 1089 -30.27 32.65 59.98
CA ILE A 1089 -31.33 33.42 59.30
C ILE A 1089 -32.38 33.88 60.33
N VAL A 1090 -32.66 35.18 60.38
CA VAL A 1090 -33.71 35.73 61.27
C VAL A 1090 -34.65 36.66 60.49
N ASN A 1091 -35.96 36.44 60.63
CA ASN A 1091 -37.00 37.23 59.97
C ASN A 1091 -37.26 38.55 60.71
N LYS A 1092 -37.23 39.69 60.01
CA LYS A 1092 -37.37 41.03 60.62
C LYS A 1092 -38.79 41.58 60.46
N GLN A 1093 -39.47 41.88 61.57
CA GLN A 1093 -40.67 42.73 61.58
C GLN A 1093 -40.34 44.16 62.02
N GLY A 1094 -40.64 45.12 61.15
CA GLY A 1094 -40.93 46.51 61.51
C GLY A 1094 -39.76 47.46 61.79
N GLY A 1095 -39.89 48.69 61.28
CA GLY A 1095 -39.25 49.88 61.87
C GLY A 1095 -37.92 50.34 61.28
N THR A 1096 -37.98 51.49 60.59
CA THR A 1096 -37.02 52.63 60.63
C THR A 1096 -35.59 52.36 61.11
N GLY A 1097 -34.60 52.56 60.25
CA GLY A 1097 -33.19 52.54 60.63
C GLY A 1097 -32.69 53.84 61.29
N ILE A 1098 -31.45 53.83 61.78
CA ILE A 1098 -30.49 54.95 61.81
C ILE A 1098 -29.11 54.43 62.23
N TYR A 1099 -28.10 54.78 61.42
CA TYR A 1099 -26.69 55.11 61.71
C TYR A 1099 -25.97 54.69 63.01
N LEU A 1100 -24.72 54.24 62.84
CA LEU A 1100 -23.43 54.62 63.50
C LEU A 1100 -22.50 53.38 63.59
N LYS A 1101 -21.16 53.43 63.59
CA LYS A 1101 -20.06 54.29 63.09
C LYS A 1101 -18.79 53.80 63.81
N GLY A 1102 -17.75 53.38 63.07
CA GLY A 1102 -16.42 53.02 63.60
C GLY A 1102 -16.33 51.61 64.19
N GLN A 1103 -15.19 50.93 64.15
CA GLN A 1103 -13.86 51.35 63.66
C GLN A 1103 -13.50 50.68 62.32
#